data_AF-A0A956TSF9-F1
#
_entry.id   AF-A0A956TSF9-F1
#
_cell.length_a   1.000
_cell.length_b   1.000
_cell.length_c   1.000
_cell.angle_alpha   90.00
_cell.angle_beta   90.00
_cell.angle_gamma   90.00
#
_symmetry.space_group_name_H-M   'P 1'
#
loop_
_entity.id
_entity.type
_entity.pdbx_description
1 polymer ?
#
loop_
_entity_poly.entity_id
_entity_poly.type
_entity_poly.pdbx_seq_one_letter_code
_entity_poly.pdbx_strand_id
1 'polypeptide(L)'
;MYLSESASGISPVTEAAAEKDRLAATKDDPSAGTLSHAGNDGDRTTLLDNARSAYTRQSEPDFLNTYTGDLYARNTTAQPVSEGGDGGTNGGNSTPTQQEQLPRQAKPGDTPADAASEQARKDDSGTPVDLTPRREVDQQMVQHAAEELHKLNNDPDASMEDYRTILQGTTEAERREIEHTYHEKFDGTFKSDATRFRSEADRDEIYAMTEAKDVLDLGNERTHMLDGATEHLSGDELRAFKDNFVKFEERAARDGLSRDEIAKTFRETSRLLDARGDSPLTEKDRIRLASEVMKQAAEPTSIDQGHHNTCNVTTVEVRLYQRNPSDAARVVADTALTGHYTDGYGFHSAAIDPEPHDESKTYPPQDGQRTHASELFQVAAINLFYDRERDVGSTNYRYEQREPTGPGDTGERLLDMSKKPPAEVLKPDGKPADSPNLYAGDLLEIDQAITGRYKDGAVITNEHYSSNNRDFYTTKIKSPEELESRLAEFKATGNMPVILLVNSQLEPINLDPNRASSDSGAHVVNITDYKPGPPPKFHVDNQWGSLSDRLVEDLSLEDLYTATLPTGDAITRMQGRVDSARESGQADFALEGKLLQLRHRQGLVSDEQFATDSASIVDRALRQNSPATPLDRYATSRVERLAQDLPTSQALDYLDRMYDAGLIDDINLVGDLIGMASKIETAKKLKGTSASESEQTAFSHDLDLIARRGESLPADMRNIWDDYLRRFAGPDKT
;
A
#
# COMPACT_ATOMS: atom_id res chain seq x y z
N MET A 1 10.79 49.08 -15.41
CA MET A 1 10.95 50.53 -15.15
C MET A 1 9.66 51.04 -14.52
N TYR A 2 9.77 51.52 -13.27
CA TYR A 2 8.83 52.29 -12.42
C TYR A 2 7.46 51.66 -12.09
N LEU A 3 7.20 51.10 -10.89
CA LEU A 3 7.18 51.62 -9.48
C LEU A 3 6.08 52.65 -9.18
N SER A 4 5.17 52.29 -8.27
CA SER A 4 4.88 53.11 -7.07
C SER A 4 4.19 52.27 -5.96
N GLU A 5 4.83 52.27 -4.80
CA GLU A 5 4.38 51.74 -3.50
C GLU A 5 3.29 52.61 -2.85
N SER A 6 2.46 52.03 -1.97
CA SER A 6 2.41 52.43 -0.55
C SER A 6 1.38 51.60 0.23
N ALA A 7 1.89 50.96 1.28
CA ALA A 7 1.16 50.28 2.34
C ALA A 7 1.08 51.19 3.58
N SER A 8 -0.05 51.16 4.29
CA SER A 8 -0.24 51.39 5.74
C SER A 8 -1.75 51.37 6.01
N GLY A 9 -2.34 50.80 7.04
CA GLY A 9 -1.93 49.93 8.13
C GLY A 9 -3.21 49.57 8.87
N ILE A 10 -3.46 48.30 9.15
CA ILE A 10 -4.54 47.86 10.04
C ILE A 10 -3.93 46.93 11.07
N SER A 11 -3.99 47.37 12.33
CA SER A 11 -3.61 46.61 13.52
C SER A 11 -4.83 45.79 13.99
N PRO A 12 -4.69 44.49 14.32
CA PRO A 12 -5.78 43.75 14.94
C PRO A 12 -5.70 43.84 16.48
N VAL A 13 -6.80 44.31 17.05
CA VAL A 13 -7.10 44.35 18.49
C VAL A 13 -7.95 43.12 18.83
N THR A 14 -7.40 42.26 19.68
CA THR A 14 -8.04 41.42 20.70
C THR A 14 -9.36 40.70 20.39
N GLU A 15 -9.28 39.38 20.20
CA GLU A 15 -10.45 38.50 20.34
C GLU A 15 -10.04 37.15 20.97
N ALA A 16 -9.67 37.18 22.26
CA ALA A 16 -9.29 35.99 23.03
C ALA A 16 -9.89 35.96 24.46
N ALA A 17 -11.02 36.67 24.69
CA ALA A 17 -11.58 36.79 26.04
C ALA A 17 -13.11 36.59 26.13
N ALA A 18 -13.75 35.91 25.17
CA ALA A 18 -15.21 35.77 25.14
C ALA A 18 -15.75 34.33 25.08
N GLU A 19 -14.97 33.33 25.49
CA GLU A 19 -15.38 31.92 25.46
C GLU A 19 -15.12 31.17 26.77
N LYS A 20 -15.35 31.84 27.90
CA LYS A 20 -15.28 31.22 29.23
C LYS A 20 -16.56 31.34 30.07
N ASP A 21 -17.54 32.13 29.62
CA ASP A 21 -18.78 32.41 30.38
C ASP A 21 -20.04 31.71 29.83
N ARG A 22 -19.92 30.74 28.93
CA ARG A 22 -21.07 30.03 28.32
C ARG A 22 -21.37 28.63 28.87
N LEU A 23 -20.70 28.20 29.95
CA LEU A 23 -20.84 26.84 30.51
C LEU A 23 -21.32 26.79 31.97
N ALA A 24 -22.09 27.79 32.41
CA ALA A 24 -22.66 27.82 33.77
C ALA A 24 -24.12 28.28 33.79
N ALA A 25 -25.02 27.61 33.05
CA ALA A 25 -26.47 27.77 33.26
C ALA A 25 -27.30 26.65 32.60
N THR A 26 -27.39 25.48 33.23
CA THR A 26 -28.56 24.58 33.15
C THR A 26 -28.45 23.48 34.22
N LYS A 27 -28.95 23.78 35.42
CA LYS A 27 -29.41 22.79 36.39
C LYS A 27 -30.89 23.07 36.63
N ASP A 28 -31.66 21.99 36.71
CA ASP A 28 -33.09 21.89 37.07
C ASP A 28 -34.04 21.52 35.92
N ASP A 29 -34.12 20.22 35.61
CA ASP A 29 -35.36 19.57 35.15
C ASP A 29 -35.38 18.08 35.56
N PRO A 30 -36.30 17.62 36.44
CA PRO A 30 -36.41 16.22 36.83
C PRO A 30 -37.62 15.56 36.17
N SER A 31 -37.47 15.04 34.95
CA SER A 31 -38.38 14.01 34.43
C SER A 31 -37.79 13.19 33.28
N ALA A 32 -37.22 12.02 33.58
CA ALA A 32 -37.18 10.89 32.64
C ALA A 32 -36.85 9.60 33.38
N GLY A 33 -37.60 8.54 33.05
CA GLY A 33 -37.71 7.31 33.82
C GLY A 33 -36.49 6.40 33.78
N THR A 34 -36.35 5.65 34.86
CA THR A 34 -35.50 4.49 35.04
C THR A 34 -35.87 3.35 34.07
N LEU A 35 -34.94 2.99 33.19
CA LEU A 35 -34.88 1.67 32.55
C LEU A 35 -33.58 0.99 32.98
N SER A 36 -33.74 -0.08 33.76
CA SER A 36 -32.71 -0.97 34.23
C SER A 36 -32.20 -1.87 33.09
N HIS A 37 -30.89 -1.94 32.89
CA HIS A 37 -30.24 -3.08 32.25
C HIS A 37 -29.10 -3.59 33.13
N ALA A 38 -29.13 -4.89 33.35
CA ALA A 38 -28.21 -5.69 34.13
C ALA A 38 -27.41 -6.62 33.20
N GLY A 39 -26.17 -6.92 33.57
CA GLY A 39 -25.28 -7.91 32.95
C GLY A 39 -24.40 -7.32 31.84
N ASN A 40 -23.12 -7.67 31.68
CA ASN A 40 -22.43 -8.87 32.12
C ASN A 40 -20.91 -8.61 32.04
N ASP A 41 -20.22 -8.54 33.18
CA ASP A 41 -18.75 -8.56 33.26
C ASP A 41 -18.30 -10.01 33.38
N GLY A 42 -17.64 -10.52 32.35
CA GLY A 42 -16.94 -11.80 32.43
C GLY A 42 -16.71 -12.46 31.08
N ASP A 43 -15.70 -12.02 30.34
CA ASP A 43 -14.86 -12.93 29.54
C ASP A 43 -13.61 -12.22 28.96
N ARG A 44 -12.60 -11.95 29.79
CA ARG A 44 -11.33 -11.33 29.33
C ARG A 44 -10.10 -12.21 29.55
N THR A 45 -10.24 -13.33 30.25
CA THR A 45 -9.16 -14.27 30.56
C THR A 45 -8.97 -15.35 29.50
N THR A 46 -9.99 -15.65 28.69
CA THR A 46 -9.98 -16.82 27.79
C THR A 46 -9.23 -16.59 26.47
N LEU A 47 -8.93 -15.34 26.12
CA LEU A 47 -8.16 -14.97 24.91
C LEU A 47 -6.64 -15.04 25.11
N LEU A 48 -6.15 -14.83 26.35
CA LEU A 48 -4.71 -14.86 26.65
C LEU A 48 -4.15 -16.28 26.80
N ASP A 49 -4.97 -17.24 27.21
CA ASP A 49 -4.53 -18.64 27.41
C ASP A 49 -4.36 -19.42 26.09
N ASN A 50 -5.06 -19.01 25.02
CA ASN A 50 -4.92 -19.63 23.70
C ASN A 50 -3.62 -19.20 22.99
N ALA A 51 -3.10 -18.01 23.26
CA ALA A 51 -1.81 -17.55 22.71
C ALA A 51 -0.61 -18.24 23.39
N ARG A 52 -0.72 -18.56 24.69
CA ARG A 52 0.37 -19.20 25.44
C ARG A 52 0.62 -20.67 25.08
N SER A 53 -0.39 -21.40 24.60
CA SER A 53 -0.23 -22.83 24.28
C SER A 53 0.48 -23.10 22.94
N ALA A 54 0.64 -22.11 22.07
CA ALA A 54 1.31 -22.26 20.77
C ALA A 54 2.85 -22.24 20.87
N TYR A 55 3.42 -21.76 21.98
CA TYR A 55 4.86 -21.49 22.08
C TYR A 55 5.70 -22.66 22.62
N THR A 56 5.12 -23.83 22.89
CA THR A 56 5.88 -24.95 23.50
C THR A 56 5.59 -26.30 22.85
N ARG A 57 6.11 -26.52 21.63
CA ARG A 57 6.68 -27.80 21.11
C ARG A 57 6.70 -27.82 19.57
N GLN A 58 7.90 -27.83 18.97
CA GLN A 58 8.42 -28.96 18.19
C GLN A 58 9.73 -28.57 17.48
N SER A 59 10.81 -29.20 17.92
CA SER A 59 12.02 -29.39 17.13
C SER A 59 11.87 -30.69 16.34
N GLU A 60 11.85 -30.63 15.00
CA GLU A 60 12.36 -31.70 14.14
C GLU A 60 12.66 -31.17 12.71
N PRO A 61 13.71 -31.66 12.03
CA PRO A 61 14.22 -31.13 10.77
C PRO A 61 13.73 -31.89 9.53
N ASP A 62 14.03 -31.31 8.36
CA ASP A 62 13.86 -31.84 6.99
C ASP A 62 12.49 -31.64 6.32
N PHE A 63 12.24 -30.43 5.78
CA PHE A 63 11.39 -30.25 4.59
C PHE A 63 11.76 -28.95 3.84
N LEU A 64 12.54 -29.08 2.76
CA LEU A 64 12.77 -28.03 1.76
C LEU A 64 12.43 -28.60 0.37
N ASN A 65 11.87 -27.74 -0.48
CA ASN A 65 11.44 -27.96 -1.87
C ASN A 65 10.09 -28.64 -2.11
N THR A 66 9.01 -27.90 -1.86
CA THR A 66 7.89 -27.70 -2.79
C THR A 66 6.95 -26.73 -2.08
N TYR A 67 6.74 -25.50 -2.56
CA TYR A 67 5.52 -24.69 -2.31
C TYR A 67 5.72 -23.26 -2.83
N THR A 68 5.63 -23.10 -4.16
CA THR A 68 5.37 -21.82 -4.83
C THR A 68 4.22 -21.94 -5.86
N GLY A 69 3.50 -23.07 -5.92
CA GLY A 69 2.54 -23.37 -6.99
C GLY A 69 1.05 -23.22 -6.66
N ASP A 70 0.64 -23.15 -5.39
CA ASP A 70 -0.77 -23.40 -5.04
C ASP A 70 -1.71 -22.19 -5.15
N LEU A 71 -1.20 -20.99 -5.40
CA LEU A 71 -2.02 -19.83 -5.79
C LEU A 71 -2.31 -19.77 -7.31
N TYR A 72 -1.66 -20.61 -8.13
CA TYR A 72 -1.76 -20.55 -9.59
C TYR A 72 -2.55 -21.70 -10.25
N ALA A 73 -2.95 -22.74 -9.51
CA ALA A 73 -3.41 -24.00 -10.12
C ALA A 73 -4.91 -24.35 -10.01
N ARG A 74 -5.78 -23.44 -9.56
CA ARG A 74 -7.23 -23.70 -9.50
C ARG A 74 -8.05 -22.80 -10.43
N ASN A 75 -7.82 -22.90 -11.74
CA ASN A 75 -8.79 -22.46 -12.74
C ASN A 75 -8.59 -23.04 -14.16
N THR A 76 -8.25 -24.32 -14.29
CA THR A 76 -8.24 -24.98 -15.62
C THR A 76 -8.78 -26.41 -15.55
N THR A 77 -10.10 -26.56 -15.66
CA THR A 77 -10.72 -27.78 -16.21
C THR A 77 -11.98 -27.41 -17.00
N ALA A 78 -11.78 -26.92 -18.21
CA ALA A 78 -12.78 -27.01 -19.27
C ALA A 78 -12.13 -27.76 -20.44
N GLN A 79 -12.56 -29.01 -20.65
CA GLN A 79 -12.20 -29.75 -21.87
C GLN A 79 -12.93 -29.13 -23.06
N PRO A 80 -12.28 -28.97 -24.22
CA PRO A 80 -12.97 -28.53 -25.42
C PRO A 80 -13.88 -29.64 -25.95
N VAL A 81 -15.16 -29.30 -26.10
CA VAL A 81 -16.14 -30.08 -26.86
C VAL A 81 -15.80 -29.89 -28.33
N SER A 82 -15.34 -30.95 -29.00
CA SER A 82 -15.14 -30.92 -30.45
C SER A 82 -16.50 -31.00 -31.16
N GLU A 83 -16.87 -29.92 -31.83
CA GLU A 83 -17.99 -29.91 -32.78
C GLU A 83 -17.68 -30.81 -33.98
N GLY A 84 -18.65 -31.66 -34.30
CA GLY A 84 -18.66 -32.49 -35.49
C GLY A 84 -18.98 -31.68 -36.75
N GLY A 85 -18.20 -31.88 -37.79
CA GLY A 85 -18.46 -31.44 -39.15
C GLY A 85 -18.35 -32.63 -40.11
N ASP A 86 -19.49 -32.96 -40.71
CA ASP A 86 -19.74 -34.05 -41.64
C ASP A 86 -18.94 -33.93 -42.95
N GLY A 87 -18.62 -35.08 -43.58
CA GLY A 87 -18.40 -35.14 -45.03
C GLY A 87 -17.26 -36.04 -45.55
N GLY A 88 -17.62 -37.23 -46.07
CA GLY A 88 -17.06 -37.69 -47.35
C GLY A 88 -16.09 -38.88 -47.38
N THR A 89 -16.66 -40.10 -47.38
CA THR A 89 -16.39 -41.26 -48.28
C THR A 89 -14.97 -41.79 -48.59
N ASN A 90 -14.92 -43.14 -48.68
CA ASN A 90 -13.86 -44.08 -49.10
C ASN A 90 -12.82 -44.43 -48.01
N GLY A 91 -12.52 -45.68 -47.66
CA GLY A 91 -12.80 -46.98 -48.24
C GLY A 91 -11.53 -47.83 -48.09
N GLY A 92 -11.60 -49.01 -47.45
CA GLY A 92 -10.60 -50.08 -47.62
C GLY A 92 -9.83 -50.55 -46.37
N ASN A 93 -10.09 -51.80 -45.99
CA ASN A 93 -9.23 -52.82 -45.34
C ASN A 93 -7.80 -52.45 -44.92
N SER A 94 -7.37 -52.87 -43.72
CA SER A 94 -6.50 -54.05 -43.49
C SER A 94 -5.97 -54.14 -42.04
N THR A 95 -5.76 -55.38 -41.60
CA THR A 95 -5.26 -55.98 -40.34
C THR A 95 -3.89 -55.48 -39.80
N PRO A 96 -3.49 -55.90 -38.56
CA PRO A 96 -2.45 -55.28 -37.73
C PRO A 96 -1.10 -56.02 -37.73
N THR A 97 -0.03 -55.29 -37.40
CA THR A 97 1.34 -55.76 -37.11
C THR A 97 2.09 -54.55 -36.51
N GLN A 98 3.09 -54.62 -35.64
CA GLN A 98 3.74 -55.65 -34.84
C GLN A 98 4.60 -54.89 -33.82
N GLN A 99 4.90 -55.52 -32.68
CA GLN A 99 5.92 -55.08 -31.72
C GLN A 99 7.29 -55.00 -32.39
N GLU A 100 8.07 -53.97 -32.06
CA GLU A 100 9.54 -54.06 -32.10
C GLU A 100 10.14 -53.47 -30.81
N GLN A 101 11.16 -54.18 -30.36
CA GLN A 101 11.83 -54.13 -29.07
C GLN A 101 13.24 -53.53 -29.25
N LEU A 102 13.76 -52.98 -28.13
CA LEU A 102 15.17 -52.80 -27.73
C LEU A 102 15.94 -51.54 -28.23
N PRO A 103 17.08 -51.14 -27.58
CA PRO A 103 17.65 -51.61 -26.31
C PRO A 103 18.09 -50.53 -25.29
N ARG A 104 18.35 -51.00 -24.06
CA ARG A 104 19.15 -50.36 -23.00
C ARG A 104 20.66 -50.55 -23.22
N GLN A 105 21.46 -49.61 -22.68
CA GLN A 105 22.83 -49.68 -22.06
C GLN A 105 23.60 -48.39 -22.41
N ALA A 106 24.45 -47.74 -21.59
CA ALA A 106 25.27 -48.11 -20.43
C ALA A 106 25.64 -46.87 -19.56
N LYS A 107 26.22 -47.09 -18.36
CA LYS A 107 27.03 -46.15 -17.52
C LYS A 107 28.54 -46.53 -17.62
N PRO A 108 29.48 -45.96 -16.83
CA PRO A 108 30.08 -44.62 -16.81
C PRO A 108 31.64 -44.67 -17.01
N GLY A 109 32.34 -43.53 -17.06
CA GLY A 109 33.81 -43.48 -17.13
C GLY A 109 34.43 -42.18 -16.57
N ASP A 110 35.63 -42.33 -15.97
CA ASP A 110 36.34 -41.42 -15.06
C ASP A 110 37.31 -40.38 -15.69
N THR A 111 37.41 -39.20 -15.04
CA THR A 111 38.58 -38.27 -14.81
C THR A 111 39.33 -37.60 -15.99
N PRO A 112 40.20 -36.56 -15.81
CA PRO A 112 40.63 -35.81 -14.60
C PRO A 112 40.65 -34.25 -14.71
N ALA A 113 40.64 -33.51 -13.59
CA ALA A 113 41.42 -32.26 -13.40
C ALA A 113 41.26 -31.69 -11.97
N ASP A 114 42.23 -31.99 -11.10
CA ASP A 114 42.58 -31.18 -9.93
C ASP A 114 43.70 -30.20 -10.32
N ALA A 115 43.59 -28.95 -9.87
CA ALA A 115 44.64 -28.14 -9.23
C ALA A 115 44.48 -26.63 -9.50
N ALA A 116 44.49 -25.87 -8.39
CA ALA A 116 44.80 -24.44 -8.22
C ALA A 116 43.60 -23.50 -7.95
N SER A 117 43.33 -23.23 -6.66
CA SER A 117 43.66 -21.94 -6.02
C SER A 117 43.00 -21.83 -4.64
N GLU A 118 43.63 -22.44 -3.65
CA GLU A 118 43.34 -22.20 -2.24
C GLU A 118 44.47 -21.32 -1.69
N GLN A 119 44.22 -20.01 -1.56
CA GLN A 119 45.07 -19.15 -0.74
C GLN A 119 44.29 -17.92 -0.24
N ALA A 120 43.52 -18.12 0.84
CA ALA A 120 43.11 -17.06 1.74
C ALA A 120 43.61 -17.39 3.16
N ARG A 121 44.07 -16.34 3.84
CA ARG A 121 44.93 -16.31 5.02
C ARG A 121 44.31 -17.01 6.24
N LYS A 122 45.03 -17.96 6.84
CA LYS A 122 44.82 -18.49 8.20
C LYS A 122 45.95 -17.99 9.09
N ASP A 123 45.69 -17.68 10.35
CA ASP A 123 46.74 -17.54 11.35
C ASP A 123 47.17 -18.92 11.89
N ASP A 124 48.25 -18.94 12.68
CA ASP A 124 48.92 -20.15 13.19
C ASP A 124 48.05 -21.05 14.12
N SER A 125 46.77 -20.69 14.34
CA SER A 125 45.85 -21.49 15.16
C SER A 125 44.70 -22.15 14.39
N GLY A 126 44.51 -21.82 13.10
CA GLY A 126 43.49 -22.45 12.26
C GLY A 126 42.02 -22.09 12.60
N THR A 127 41.77 -21.02 13.35
CA THR A 127 40.42 -20.58 13.73
C THR A 127 39.99 -19.35 12.91
N PRO A 128 38.74 -19.26 12.42
CA PRO A 128 38.24 -18.04 11.79
C PRO A 128 38.23 -16.88 12.79
N VAL A 129 38.79 -15.73 12.41
CA VAL A 129 38.78 -14.52 13.24
C VAL A 129 37.43 -13.82 13.06
N ASP A 130 36.55 -14.02 14.02
CA ASP A 130 35.34 -13.22 14.21
C ASP A 130 35.75 -11.87 14.83
N LEU A 131 35.62 -10.78 14.06
CA LEU A 131 35.96 -9.42 14.50
C LEU A 131 34.71 -8.68 14.96
N THR A 132 34.06 -9.16 16.00
CA THR A 132 33.46 -8.35 17.08
C THR A 132 33.00 -9.27 18.20
N PRO A 133 33.52 -9.16 19.44
CA PRO A 133 33.00 -9.95 20.54
C PRO A 133 31.58 -9.46 20.87
N ARG A 134 30.56 -10.22 20.48
CA ARG A 134 29.22 -10.07 21.06
C ARG A 134 29.34 -10.44 22.54
N ARG A 135 29.21 -9.44 23.41
CA ARG A 135 29.13 -9.67 24.86
C ARG A 135 27.81 -10.43 25.10
N GLU A 136 27.90 -11.71 25.42
CA GLU A 136 26.74 -12.50 25.84
C GLU A 136 26.05 -11.80 27.01
N VAL A 137 24.72 -11.72 26.95
CA VAL A 137 23.90 -11.14 28.01
C VAL A 137 24.09 -11.99 29.27
N ASP A 138 24.62 -11.39 30.33
CA ASP A 138 24.77 -12.06 31.61
C ASP A 138 23.39 -12.22 32.27
N GLN A 139 22.80 -13.39 32.08
CA GLN A 139 21.47 -13.74 32.62
C GLN A 139 21.40 -13.63 34.15
N GLN A 140 22.52 -13.78 34.88
CA GLN A 140 22.53 -13.57 36.33
C GLN A 140 22.43 -12.09 36.68
N MET A 141 23.14 -11.23 35.93
CA MET A 141 23.06 -9.79 36.08
C MET A 141 21.64 -9.28 35.75
N VAL A 142 21.04 -9.76 34.66
CA VAL A 142 19.65 -9.43 34.27
C VAL A 142 18.68 -9.78 35.39
N GLN A 143 18.74 -11.03 35.89
CA GLN A 143 17.85 -11.52 36.93
C GLN A 143 17.99 -10.72 38.23
N HIS A 144 19.23 -10.37 38.60
CA HIS A 144 19.54 -9.57 39.78
C HIS A 144 19.04 -8.13 39.62
N ALA A 145 19.26 -7.49 38.47
CA ALA A 145 18.78 -6.14 38.22
C ALA A 145 17.25 -6.07 38.23
N ALA A 146 16.54 -7.07 37.67
CA ALA A 146 15.09 -7.17 37.75
C ALA A 146 14.59 -7.30 39.21
N GLU A 147 15.29 -8.08 40.04
CA GLU A 147 14.98 -8.23 41.47
C GLU A 147 15.23 -6.94 42.27
N GLU A 148 16.33 -6.24 42.01
CA GLU A 148 16.65 -4.97 42.68
C GLU A 148 15.67 -3.86 42.26
N LEU A 149 15.27 -3.81 40.98
CA LEU A 149 14.21 -2.92 40.50
C LEU A 149 12.89 -3.21 41.21
N HIS A 150 12.56 -4.49 41.45
CA HIS A 150 11.35 -4.86 42.20
C HIS A 150 11.41 -4.43 43.66
N LYS A 151 12.57 -4.54 44.30
CA LYS A 151 12.77 -4.02 45.67
C LYS A 151 12.58 -2.51 45.71
N LEU A 152 13.25 -1.75 44.82
CA LEU A 152 13.09 -0.30 44.73
C LEU A 152 11.64 0.11 44.47
N ASN A 153 10.93 -0.64 43.61
CA ASN A 153 9.54 -0.34 43.28
C ASN A 153 8.57 -0.47 44.48
N ASN A 154 8.97 -1.22 45.50
CA ASN A 154 8.22 -1.43 46.73
C ASN A 154 8.75 -0.61 47.93
N ASP A 155 9.74 0.27 47.73
CA ASP A 155 10.55 0.85 48.81
C ASP A 155 10.05 2.13 49.51
N PRO A 156 8.83 2.68 49.39
CA PRO A 156 8.55 4.14 49.57
C PRO A 156 9.66 5.23 49.40
N ASP A 157 10.86 5.11 49.96
CA ASP A 157 11.92 6.11 50.06
C ASP A 157 12.89 6.14 48.87
N ALA A 158 12.94 5.08 48.05
CA ALA A 158 13.79 4.99 46.88
C ALA A 158 13.63 6.19 45.92
N SER A 159 14.77 6.68 45.46
CA SER A 159 14.93 7.83 44.56
C SER A 159 15.24 7.39 43.13
N MET A 160 15.08 8.29 42.16
CA MET A 160 15.44 8.00 40.76
C MET A 160 16.93 7.68 40.56
N GLU A 161 17.79 8.16 41.44
CA GLU A 161 19.22 7.87 41.36
C GLU A 161 19.53 6.40 41.69
N ASP A 162 18.69 5.77 42.52
CA ASP A 162 18.80 4.35 42.85
C ASP A 162 18.46 3.47 41.63
N TYR A 163 17.45 3.85 40.85
CA TYR A 163 17.11 3.19 39.58
C TYR A 163 18.22 3.35 38.54
N ARG A 164 18.75 4.57 38.40
CA ARG A 164 19.90 4.83 37.50
C ARG A 164 21.11 4.02 37.88
N THR A 165 21.37 3.86 39.18
CA THR A 165 22.49 3.07 39.70
C THR A 165 22.38 1.60 39.29
N ILE A 166 21.18 1.01 39.34
CA ILE A 166 20.97 -0.39 38.90
C ILE A 166 21.17 -0.54 37.39
N LEU A 167 20.71 0.43 36.60
CA LEU A 167 20.80 0.37 35.14
C LEU A 167 22.13 0.95 34.59
N GLN A 168 23.01 1.45 35.46
CA GLN A 168 24.27 2.06 35.05
C GLN A 168 25.21 0.99 34.52
N GLY A 169 25.72 1.18 33.30
CA GLY A 169 26.63 0.24 32.65
C GLY A 169 25.96 -0.97 32.01
N THR A 170 24.62 -1.06 32.04
CA THR A 170 23.87 -2.01 31.22
C THR A 170 23.76 -1.50 29.77
N THR A 171 23.89 -2.43 28.82
CA THR A 171 23.57 -2.22 27.41
C THR A 171 22.06 -2.18 27.19
N GLU A 172 21.61 -1.67 26.05
CA GLU A 172 20.18 -1.60 25.72
C GLU A 172 19.53 -3.00 25.64
N ALA A 173 20.25 -3.99 25.13
CA ALA A 173 19.79 -5.38 25.11
C ALA A 173 19.63 -5.95 26.53
N GLU A 174 20.60 -5.70 27.41
CA GLU A 174 20.50 -6.07 28.83
C GLU A 174 19.31 -5.37 29.52
N ARG A 175 19.03 -4.09 29.19
CA ARG A 175 17.88 -3.35 29.75
C ARG A 175 16.53 -3.93 29.35
N ARG A 176 16.37 -4.27 28.07
CA ARG A 176 15.14 -4.92 27.57
C ARG A 176 14.93 -6.30 28.20
N GLU A 177 16.01 -7.08 28.34
CA GLU A 177 15.92 -8.38 29.02
C GLU A 177 15.59 -8.23 30.52
N ILE A 178 16.13 -7.21 31.18
CA ILE A 178 15.79 -6.86 32.58
C ILE A 178 14.31 -6.51 32.69
N GLU A 179 13.77 -5.71 31.76
CA GLU A 179 12.35 -5.31 31.73
C GLU A 179 11.45 -6.52 31.47
N HIS A 180 11.77 -7.35 30.48
CA HIS A 180 11.06 -8.60 30.20
C HIS A 180 11.05 -9.53 31.43
N THR A 181 12.21 -9.78 32.02
CA THR A 181 12.37 -10.62 33.23
C THR A 181 11.60 -10.06 34.42
N TYR A 182 11.59 -8.74 34.58
CA TYR A 182 10.82 -8.06 35.62
C TYR A 182 9.32 -8.32 35.46
N HIS A 183 8.79 -8.16 34.23
CA HIS A 183 7.37 -8.37 33.94
C HIS A 183 6.96 -9.84 34.08
N GLU A 184 7.78 -10.77 33.60
CA GLU A 184 7.51 -12.21 33.71
C GLU A 184 7.45 -12.66 35.17
N LYS A 185 8.36 -12.16 36.01
CA LYS A 185 8.55 -12.68 37.38
C LYS A 185 7.67 -12.02 38.43
N PHE A 186 7.32 -10.74 38.27
CA PHE A 186 6.71 -9.96 39.35
C PHE A 186 5.27 -9.51 39.09
N ASP A 187 4.65 -9.93 37.97
CA ASP A 187 3.24 -9.67 37.60
C ASP A 187 2.82 -8.20 37.83
N GLY A 188 3.76 -7.28 37.59
CA GLY A 188 3.62 -5.87 37.91
C GLY A 188 3.95 -5.01 36.70
N THR A 189 3.21 -3.92 36.53
CA THR A 189 3.66 -2.84 35.65
C THR A 189 4.95 -2.26 36.24
N PHE A 190 6.01 -2.25 35.45
CA PHE A 190 7.18 -1.43 35.74
C PHE A 190 6.66 0.00 35.90
N LYS A 191 6.78 0.57 37.11
CA LYS A 191 6.38 1.96 37.34
C LYS A 191 7.46 2.86 36.76
N SER A 192 7.63 2.84 35.44
CA SER A 192 8.40 3.89 34.76
C SER A 192 7.64 5.20 34.96
N ASP A 193 8.31 6.10 35.67
CA ASP A 193 8.13 7.54 35.79
C ASP A 193 6.80 8.10 36.35
N ALA A 194 5.62 7.50 36.19
CA ALA A 194 4.39 8.27 36.36
C ALA A 194 3.72 8.27 37.76
N THR A 195 4.03 7.33 38.65
CA THR A 195 3.21 7.11 39.88
C THR A 195 3.89 7.37 41.22
N ARG A 196 5.12 7.92 41.25
CA ARG A 196 5.85 8.16 42.52
C ARG A 196 6.10 9.63 42.85
N PHE A 197 5.30 10.55 42.29
CA PHE A 197 5.39 11.97 42.64
C PHE A 197 4.85 12.23 44.05
N ARG A 198 5.65 12.90 44.89
CA ARG A 198 5.37 13.13 46.32
C ARG A 198 4.19 14.07 46.55
N SER A 199 3.74 14.77 45.52
CA SER A 199 2.50 15.55 45.48
C SER A 199 2.04 15.75 44.03
N GLU A 200 0.77 16.11 43.84
CA GLU A 200 0.22 16.51 42.53
C GLU A 200 0.99 17.71 41.93
N ALA A 201 1.56 18.58 42.79
CA ALA A 201 2.37 19.73 42.38
C ALA A 201 3.72 19.33 41.73
N ASP A 202 4.40 18.29 42.24
CA ASP A 202 5.67 17.83 41.65
C ASP A 202 5.45 17.22 40.26
N ARG A 203 4.31 16.55 40.08
CA ARG A 203 3.89 15.99 38.80
C ARG A 203 3.61 17.11 37.79
N ASP A 204 2.88 18.15 38.22
CA ASP A 204 2.56 19.30 37.37
C ASP A 204 3.82 20.11 36.98
N GLU A 205 4.80 20.25 37.87
CA GLU A 205 6.08 20.91 37.57
C GLU A 205 6.90 20.12 36.55
N ILE A 206 7.00 18.79 36.68
CA ILE A 206 7.72 17.94 35.72
C ILE A 206 7.02 17.90 34.36
N TYR A 207 5.68 17.88 34.32
CA TYR A 207 4.95 18.01 33.07
C TYR A 207 5.19 19.36 32.41
N ALA A 208 5.18 20.45 33.19
CA ALA A 208 5.48 21.78 32.67
C ALA A 208 6.92 21.89 32.14
N MET A 209 7.90 21.27 32.81
CA MET A 209 9.29 21.23 32.34
C MET A 209 9.47 20.40 31.06
N THR A 210 8.81 19.25 30.98
CA THR A 210 8.82 18.40 29.77
C THR A 210 8.16 19.13 28.61
N GLU A 211 6.99 19.72 28.82
CA GLU A 211 6.32 20.50 27.78
C GLU A 211 7.15 21.71 27.32
N ALA A 212 7.78 22.44 28.26
CA ALA A 212 8.65 23.56 27.92
C ALA A 212 9.88 23.12 27.12
N LYS A 213 10.45 21.96 27.45
CA LYS A 213 11.54 21.36 26.69
C LYS A 213 11.10 20.99 25.27
N ASP A 214 9.96 20.32 25.12
CA ASP A 214 9.44 19.92 23.80
C ASP A 214 9.14 21.13 22.92
N VAL A 215 8.64 22.23 23.50
CA VAL A 215 8.43 23.50 22.79
C VAL A 215 9.75 24.11 22.33
N LEU A 216 10.75 24.12 23.21
CA LEU A 216 12.07 24.67 22.89
C LEU A 216 12.77 23.84 21.81
N ASP A 217 12.73 22.51 21.94
CA ASP A 217 13.32 21.58 20.99
C ASP A 217 12.64 21.73 19.62
N LEU A 218 11.30 21.73 19.54
CA LEU A 218 10.58 21.97 18.29
C LEU A 218 10.92 23.33 17.68
N GLY A 219 10.99 24.39 18.49
CA GLY A 219 11.37 25.72 18.01
C GLY A 219 12.77 25.76 17.39
N ASN A 220 13.74 25.11 18.03
CA ASN A 220 15.11 25.03 17.55
C ASN A 220 15.21 24.21 16.25
N GLU A 221 14.58 23.04 16.19
CA GLU A 221 14.62 22.18 15.00
C GLU A 221 13.91 22.84 13.80
N ARG A 222 12.81 23.59 14.06
CA ARG A 222 12.13 24.40 13.04
C ARG A 222 13.05 25.47 12.45
N THR A 223 13.73 26.24 13.30
CA THR A 223 14.68 27.26 12.83
C THR A 223 15.82 26.62 12.05
N HIS A 224 16.42 25.55 12.60
CA HIS A 224 17.53 24.84 11.96
C HIS A 224 17.17 24.32 10.56
N MET A 225 16.01 23.69 10.43
CA MET A 225 15.53 23.18 9.15
C MET A 225 15.28 24.29 8.11
N LEU A 226 14.64 25.40 8.51
CA LEU A 226 14.32 26.51 7.61
C LEU A 226 15.57 27.28 7.18
N ASP A 227 16.56 27.42 8.07
CA ASP A 227 17.85 28.03 7.78
C ASP A 227 18.64 27.15 6.80
N GLY A 228 18.75 25.84 7.06
CA GLY A 228 19.38 24.90 6.14
C GLY A 228 18.71 24.88 4.76
N ALA A 229 17.37 24.86 4.71
CA ALA A 229 16.64 24.97 3.45
C ALA A 229 16.93 26.29 2.72
N THR A 230 17.02 27.41 3.45
CA THR A 230 17.30 28.73 2.86
C THR A 230 18.76 28.86 2.40
N GLU A 231 19.70 28.15 3.01
CA GLU A 231 21.10 28.06 2.56
C GLU A 231 21.21 27.31 1.22
N HIS A 232 20.45 26.23 1.08
CA HIS A 232 20.64 25.24 0.00
C HIS A 232 19.65 25.36 -1.17
N LEU A 233 18.46 25.88 -0.94
CA LEU A 233 17.40 26.00 -1.95
C LEU A 233 17.17 27.47 -2.33
N SER A 234 16.65 27.69 -3.55
CA SER A 234 16.30 29.04 -4.01
C SER A 234 15.04 29.04 -4.87
N GLY A 235 14.51 30.24 -5.17
CA GLY A 235 13.41 30.41 -6.11
C GLY A 235 12.16 29.60 -5.77
N ASP A 236 11.71 28.79 -6.74
CA ASP A 236 10.50 27.98 -6.62
C ASP A 236 10.71 26.74 -5.74
N GLU A 237 11.92 26.19 -5.69
CA GLU A 237 12.24 25.02 -4.85
C GLU A 237 12.15 25.39 -3.36
N LEU A 238 12.75 26.52 -2.95
CA LEU A 238 12.63 27.01 -1.57
C LEU A 238 11.18 27.35 -1.19
N ARG A 239 10.39 27.87 -2.14
CA ARG A 239 8.97 28.16 -1.90
C ARG A 239 8.20 26.87 -1.68
N ALA A 240 8.34 25.89 -2.57
CA ALA A 240 7.69 24.59 -2.44
C ALA A 240 8.09 23.88 -1.14
N PHE A 241 9.36 23.93 -0.74
CA PHE A 241 9.83 23.39 0.53
C PHE A 241 9.14 24.06 1.73
N LYS A 242 9.08 25.40 1.76
CA LYS A 242 8.41 26.16 2.83
C LYS A 242 6.91 25.90 2.87
N ASP A 243 6.27 25.77 1.71
CA ASP A 243 4.85 25.43 1.63
C ASP A 243 4.59 24.02 2.21
N ASN A 244 5.41 23.03 1.86
CA ASN A 244 5.32 21.68 2.42
C ASN A 244 5.64 21.65 3.93
N PHE A 245 6.63 22.43 4.37
CA PHE A 245 6.95 22.60 5.79
C PHE A 245 5.72 23.05 6.59
N VAL A 246 5.02 24.09 6.12
CA VAL A 246 3.79 24.61 6.76
C VAL A 246 2.67 23.57 6.72
N LYS A 247 2.43 22.95 5.56
CA LYS A 247 1.41 21.90 5.41
C LYS A 247 1.65 20.71 6.35
N PHE A 248 2.91 20.31 6.54
CA PHE A 248 3.26 19.25 7.49
C PHE A 248 2.89 19.64 8.93
N GLU A 249 3.20 20.85 9.38
CA GLU A 249 2.82 21.32 10.72
C GLU A 249 1.29 21.38 10.89
N GLU A 250 0.57 21.89 9.88
CA GLU A 250 -0.90 21.95 9.89
C GLU A 250 -1.52 20.55 9.97
N ARG A 251 -1.01 19.63 9.14
CA ARG A 251 -1.40 18.23 9.12
C ARG A 251 -1.09 17.53 10.44
N ALA A 252 0.13 17.71 10.96
CA ALA A 252 0.57 17.14 12.23
C ALA A 252 -0.30 17.62 13.41
N ALA A 253 -0.69 18.89 13.43
CA ALA A 253 -1.62 19.43 14.42
C ALA A 253 -3.03 18.82 14.29
N ARG A 254 -3.56 18.71 13.06
CA ARG A 254 -4.87 18.10 12.79
C ARG A 254 -4.92 16.63 13.20
N ASP A 255 -3.84 15.89 12.93
CA ASP A 255 -3.77 14.44 13.15
C ASP A 255 -3.25 14.08 14.55
N GLY A 256 -2.93 15.08 15.37
CA GLY A 256 -2.55 14.90 16.77
C GLY A 256 -1.14 14.34 16.98
N LEU A 257 -0.21 14.61 16.06
CA LEU A 257 1.20 14.24 16.25
C LEU A 257 1.81 15.04 17.41
N SER A 258 2.67 14.37 18.18
CA SER A 258 3.38 15.02 19.28
C SER A 258 4.39 16.05 18.77
N ARG A 259 4.67 17.07 19.57
CA ARG A 259 5.72 18.06 19.26
C ARG A 259 7.10 17.40 19.05
N ASP A 260 7.40 16.37 19.84
CA ASP A 260 8.63 15.58 19.71
C ASP A 260 8.72 14.85 18.36
N GLU A 261 7.63 14.25 17.88
CA GLU A 261 7.60 13.60 16.55
C GLU A 261 7.84 14.61 15.41
N ILE A 262 7.25 15.80 15.52
CA ILE A 262 7.47 16.90 14.56
C ILE A 262 8.94 17.33 14.60
N ALA A 263 9.49 17.57 15.79
CA ALA A 263 10.87 17.98 15.99
C ALA A 263 11.87 16.94 15.45
N LYS A 264 11.62 15.64 15.71
CA LYS A 264 12.43 14.54 15.17
C LYS A 264 12.35 14.48 13.65
N THR A 265 11.18 14.68 13.06
CA THR A 265 11.04 14.70 11.59
C THR A 265 11.87 15.82 10.97
N PHE A 266 11.84 17.02 11.58
CA PHE A 266 12.71 18.13 11.16
C PHE A 266 14.18 17.79 11.31
N ARG A 267 14.58 17.20 12.44
CA ARG A 267 15.96 16.77 12.66
C ARG A 267 16.45 15.79 11.59
N GLU A 268 15.68 14.73 11.34
CA GLU A 268 16.04 13.71 10.34
C GLU A 268 16.15 14.30 8.93
N THR A 269 15.26 15.24 8.60
CA THR A 269 15.31 15.92 7.30
C THR A 269 16.49 16.90 7.22
N SER A 270 16.80 17.63 8.29
CA SER A 270 17.94 18.55 8.36
C SER A 270 19.27 17.82 8.21
N ARG A 271 19.40 16.57 8.66
CA ARG A 271 20.61 15.75 8.44
C ARG A 271 20.99 15.66 6.96
N LEU A 272 20.01 15.59 6.05
CA LEU A 272 20.24 15.56 4.61
C LEU A 272 20.78 16.90 4.08
N LEU A 273 20.26 18.01 4.60
CA LEU A 273 20.68 19.37 4.25
C LEU A 273 22.08 19.69 4.79
N ASP A 274 22.37 19.31 6.03
CA ASP A 274 23.62 19.64 6.72
C ASP A 274 24.82 18.82 6.24
N ALA A 275 24.56 17.60 5.76
CA ALA A 275 25.59 16.67 5.37
C ALA A 275 26.45 17.24 4.24
N ARG A 276 27.77 17.08 4.36
CA ARG A 276 28.75 17.59 3.40
C ARG A 276 29.45 16.45 2.67
N GLY A 277 29.96 16.74 1.47
CA GLY A 277 30.62 15.77 0.59
C GLY A 277 29.68 15.15 -0.43
N ASP A 278 30.21 14.25 -1.27
CA ASP A 278 29.50 13.66 -2.42
C ASP A 278 29.44 12.13 -2.35
N SER A 279 29.52 11.55 -1.15
CA SER A 279 29.42 10.10 -0.94
C SER A 279 28.54 9.80 0.28
N PRO A 280 27.65 8.79 0.19
CA PRO A 280 27.41 7.96 -0.98
C PRO A 280 26.58 8.66 -2.07
N LEU A 281 25.91 9.76 -1.75
CA LEU A 281 25.19 10.62 -2.70
C LEU A 281 25.81 12.02 -2.80
N THR A 282 25.53 12.73 -3.90
CA THR A 282 25.94 14.12 -4.08
C THR A 282 25.18 15.06 -3.13
N GLU A 283 25.74 16.24 -2.85
CA GLU A 283 25.03 17.28 -2.09
C GLU A 283 23.67 17.63 -2.73
N LYS A 284 23.61 17.72 -4.06
CA LYS A 284 22.38 18.02 -4.79
C LYS A 284 21.30 16.96 -4.57
N ASP A 285 21.66 15.68 -4.61
CA ASP A 285 20.70 14.59 -4.41
C ASP A 285 20.18 14.56 -2.98
N ARG A 286 21.02 14.85 -1.98
CA ARG A 286 20.56 14.95 -0.58
C ARG A 286 19.60 16.11 -0.34
N ILE A 287 19.87 17.28 -0.94
CA ILE A 287 18.96 18.45 -0.86
C ILE A 287 17.62 18.14 -1.53
N ARG A 288 17.65 17.43 -2.67
CA ARG A 288 16.44 16.92 -3.32
C ARG A 288 15.67 15.97 -2.39
N LEU A 289 16.34 14.98 -1.81
CA LEU A 289 15.72 14.03 -0.87
C LEU A 289 15.09 14.74 0.33
N ALA A 290 15.73 15.77 0.89
CA ALA A 290 15.15 16.57 1.96
C ALA A 290 13.82 17.22 1.55
N SER A 291 13.74 17.70 0.31
CA SER A 291 12.52 18.30 -0.24
C SER A 291 11.42 17.26 -0.48
N GLU A 292 11.79 16.07 -0.95
CA GLU A 292 10.85 14.95 -1.14
C GLU A 292 10.32 14.42 0.21
N VAL A 293 11.19 14.20 1.20
CA VAL A 293 10.80 13.80 2.57
C VAL A 293 9.82 14.81 3.17
N MET A 294 10.09 16.12 3.03
CA MET A 294 9.19 17.15 3.56
C MET A 294 7.85 17.18 2.81
N LYS A 295 7.85 16.95 1.48
CA LYS A 295 6.61 16.80 0.70
C LYS A 295 5.79 15.59 1.17
N GLN A 296 6.42 14.44 1.34
CA GLN A 296 5.78 13.19 1.76
C GLN A 296 5.25 13.28 3.18
N ALA A 297 5.98 13.94 4.07
CA ALA A 297 5.49 14.28 5.39
C ALA A 297 4.28 15.24 5.29
N ALA A 298 4.28 16.23 4.42
CA ALA A 298 3.13 17.12 4.25
C ALA A 298 1.88 16.42 3.67
N GLU A 299 2.07 15.54 2.69
CA GLU A 299 1.00 14.91 1.90
C GLU A 299 1.26 13.41 1.72
N PRO A 300 1.08 12.57 2.75
CA PRO A 300 1.45 11.15 2.67
C PRO A 300 0.70 10.35 1.60
N THR A 301 -0.51 10.78 1.20
CA THR A 301 -1.29 10.15 0.13
C THR A 301 -0.78 10.51 -1.27
N SER A 302 0.31 11.27 -1.38
CA SER A 302 1.00 11.50 -2.66
C SER A 302 2.17 10.53 -2.87
N ILE A 303 2.26 9.46 -2.07
CA ILE A 303 3.33 8.47 -2.11
C ILE A 303 2.86 7.31 -2.97
N ASP A 304 3.51 7.16 -4.12
CA ASP A 304 3.16 6.16 -5.12
C ASP A 304 4.25 5.08 -5.26
N GLN A 305 3.82 3.87 -5.62
CA GLN A 305 4.74 2.76 -5.90
C GLN A 305 5.44 2.93 -7.24
N GLY A 306 4.86 3.75 -8.13
CA GLY A 306 5.39 3.90 -9.47
C GLY A 306 5.04 2.77 -10.43
N HIS A 307 5.94 2.53 -11.37
CA HIS A 307 5.90 1.37 -12.27
C HIS A 307 6.45 0.06 -11.67
N HIS A 308 6.62 0.02 -10.35
CA HIS A 308 7.25 -1.09 -9.63
C HIS A 308 6.23 -1.91 -8.84
N ASN A 309 6.50 -3.18 -8.59
CA ASN A 309 5.65 -4.13 -7.86
C ASN A 309 5.80 -4.03 -6.32
N THR A 310 5.94 -2.80 -5.80
CA THR A 310 6.19 -2.51 -4.39
C THR A 310 4.96 -1.98 -3.62
N CYS A 311 3.73 -2.15 -4.16
CA CYS A 311 2.49 -1.67 -3.54
C CYS A 311 2.40 -1.94 -2.03
N ASN A 312 2.85 -3.14 -1.63
CA ASN A 312 2.85 -3.61 -0.27
C ASN A 312 3.67 -2.71 0.66
N VAL A 313 4.93 -2.43 0.34
CA VAL A 313 5.81 -1.59 1.16
C VAL A 313 5.46 -0.11 1.01
N THR A 314 4.93 0.31 -0.14
CA THR A 314 4.40 1.67 -0.30
C THR A 314 3.26 1.94 0.69
N THR A 315 2.37 0.96 0.98
CA THR A 315 1.34 1.17 2.02
C THR A 315 1.90 1.32 3.44
N VAL A 316 3.06 0.71 3.72
CA VAL A 316 3.79 0.89 4.99
C VAL A 316 4.41 2.29 5.03
N GLU A 317 5.01 2.75 3.93
CA GLU A 317 5.57 4.11 3.78
C GLU A 317 4.53 5.19 4.09
N VAL A 318 3.36 5.12 3.44
CA VAL A 318 2.21 6.01 3.68
C VAL A 318 1.84 6.03 5.16
N ARG A 319 1.66 4.85 5.76
CA ARG A 319 1.28 4.71 7.16
C ARG A 319 2.31 5.33 8.10
N LEU A 320 3.60 5.13 7.84
CA LEU A 320 4.66 5.71 8.65
C LEU A 320 4.71 7.22 8.49
N TYR A 321 4.63 7.79 7.29
CA TYR A 321 4.58 9.24 7.16
C TYR A 321 3.36 9.87 7.85
N GLN A 322 2.22 9.17 7.91
CA GLN A 322 1.05 9.64 8.65
C GLN A 322 1.21 9.55 10.18
N ARG A 323 1.81 8.47 10.70
CA ARG A 323 1.83 8.20 12.16
C ARG A 323 3.16 8.47 12.84
N ASN A 324 4.25 8.19 12.14
CA ASN A 324 5.63 8.25 12.61
C ASN A 324 6.57 8.81 11.53
N PRO A 325 6.31 10.04 11.04
CA PRO A 325 7.11 10.63 9.97
C PRO A 325 8.60 10.70 10.27
N SER A 326 9.01 10.77 11.55
CA SER A 326 10.45 10.76 11.86
C SER A 326 11.10 9.41 11.57
N ASP A 327 10.37 8.30 11.77
CA ASP A 327 10.89 6.97 11.49
C ASP A 327 11.06 6.77 9.97
N ALA A 328 10.11 7.23 9.15
CA ALA A 328 10.23 7.20 7.69
C ALA A 328 11.36 8.10 7.18
N ALA A 329 11.44 9.34 7.68
CA ALA A 329 12.51 10.28 7.33
C ALA A 329 13.89 9.72 7.69
N ARG A 330 14.02 9.03 8.84
CA ARG A 330 15.27 8.38 9.26
C ARG A 330 15.70 7.27 8.29
N VAL A 331 14.78 6.45 7.79
CA VAL A 331 15.11 5.41 6.78
C VAL A 331 15.77 6.04 5.55
N VAL A 332 15.16 7.11 5.03
CA VAL A 332 15.70 7.85 3.87
C VAL A 332 17.04 8.49 4.20
N ALA A 333 17.14 9.19 5.34
CA ALA A 333 18.35 9.88 5.75
C ALA A 333 19.53 8.93 5.95
N ASP A 334 19.35 7.83 6.70
CA ASP A 334 20.41 6.84 6.93
C ASP A 334 20.88 6.21 5.62
N THR A 335 19.92 5.79 4.78
CA THR A 335 20.23 5.20 3.47
C THR A 335 21.02 6.16 2.58
N ALA A 336 20.58 7.41 2.50
CA ALA A 336 21.22 8.44 1.67
C ALA A 336 22.60 8.87 2.17
N LEU A 337 22.83 8.80 3.49
CA LEU A 337 24.06 9.26 4.13
C LEU A 337 25.10 8.15 4.31
N THR A 338 24.67 6.89 4.42
CA THR A 338 25.58 5.78 4.71
C THR A 338 25.47 4.61 3.73
N GLY A 339 24.44 4.55 2.87
CA GLY A 339 24.17 3.36 2.04
C GLY A 339 23.64 2.17 2.85
N HIS A 340 23.21 2.42 4.08
CA HIS A 340 22.77 1.41 5.03
C HIS A 340 21.61 1.95 5.88
N TYR A 341 20.70 1.08 6.28
CA TYR A 341 19.70 1.37 7.30
C TYR A 341 19.78 0.34 8.42
N THR A 342 19.65 0.78 9.67
CA THR A 342 19.58 -0.11 10.83
C THR A 342 18.18 -0.03 11.42
N ASP A 343 17.60 -1.19 11.77
CA ASP A 343 16.25 -1.26 12.31
C ASP A 343 16.08 -0.46 13.61
N GLY A 344 14.84 -0.16 13.98
CA GLY A 344 14.49 0.56 15.21
C GLY A 344 14.92 -0.16 16.49
N TYR A 345 15.28 -1.44 16.41
CA TYR A 345 15.81 -2.19 17.54
C TYR A 345 17.34 -2.12 17.67
N GLY A 346 18.06 -1.74 16.60
CA GLY A 346 19.52 -1.68 16.54
C GLY A 346 20.20 -3.02 16.22
N PHE A 347 19.46 -4.02 15.74
CA PHE A 347 19.95 -5.39 15.57
C PHE A 347 20.24 -5.77 14.13
N HIS A 348 19.42 -5.31 13.20
CA HIS A 348 19.48 -5.70 11.79
C HIS A 348 19.88 -4.51 10.94
N SER A 349 20.72 -4.73 9.93
CA SER A 349 21.21 -3.67 9.06
C SER A 349 21.18 -4.09 7.60
N ALA A 350 20.43 -3.34 6.80
CA ALA A 350 20.27 -3.59 5.37
C ALA A 350 21.19 -2.66 4.56
N ALA A 351 21.96 -3.23 3.62
CA ALA A 351 22.77 -2.47 2.67
C ALA A 351 21.95 -2.13 1.42
N ILE A 352 21.96 -0.85 1.01
CA ILE A 352 21.08 -0.30 -0.01
C ILE A 352 21.92 0.47 -1.03
N ASP A 353 21.57 0.34 -2.31
CA ASP A 353 22.10 1.23 -3.34
C ASP A 353 21.37 2.58 -3.23
N PRO A 354 22.07 3.68 -2.91
CA PRO A 354 21.41 4.96 -2.72
C PRO A 354 21.16 5.70 -4.02
N GLU A 355 21.67 5.25 -5.17
CA GLU A 355 21.43 5.92 -6.45
C GLU A 355 19.96 5.80 -6.90
N PRO A 356 19.37 6.84 -7.52
CA PRO A 356 18.01 6.75 -8.04
C PRO A 356 17.96 5.95 -9.35
N HIS A 357 16.92 5.15 -9.52
CA HIS A 357 16.70 4.36 -10.74
C HIS A 357 15.42 4.77 -11.47
N ASP A 358 15.41 4.56 -12.79
CA ASP A 358 14.23 4.73 -13.64
C ASP A 358 13.48 6.07 -13.40
N GLU A 359 12.17 6.03 -13.09
CA GLU A 359 11.35 7.22 -12.89
C GLU A 359 11.73 8.03 -11.65
N SER A 360 12.38 7.42 -10.64
CA SER A 360 12.90 8.11 -9.45
C SER A 360 13.97 9.14 -9.78
N LYS A 361 14.54 9.13 -11.00
CA LYS A 361 15.46 10.17 -11.49
C LYS A 361 14.75 11.49 -11.82
N THR A 362 13.43 11.46 -12.02
CA THR A 362 12.63 12.62 -12.42
C THR A 362 12.34 13.51 -11.22
N TYR A 363 12.64 14.81 -11.36
CA TYR A 363 12.33 15.81 -10.35
C TYR A 363 11.80 17.11 -10.98
N PRO A 364 10.61 17.61 -10.56
CA PRO A 364 9.67 16.96 -9.64
C PRO A 364 9.01 15.72 -10.27
N PRO A 365 8.62 14.71 -9.46
CA PRO A 365 7.90 13.53 -9.92
C PRO A 365 6.49 13.90 -10.40
N GLN A 366 5.99 13.19 -11.41
CA GLN A 366 4.58 13.27 -11.81
C GLN A 366 3.70 12.42 -10.89
N ASP A 367 2.39 12.68 -10.88
CA ASP A 367 1.42 11.85 -10.14
C ASP A 367 1.48 10.38 -10.60
N GLY A 368 1.50 9.44 -9.66
CA GLY A 368 1.68 8.02 -9.94
C GLY A 368 3.14 7.59 -10.14
N GLN A 369 4.12 8.51 -10.14
CA GLN A 369 5.55 8.16 -10.21
C GLN A 369 6.17 8.05 -8.83
N ARG A 370 7.06 7.08 -8.66
CA ARG A 370 7.89 6.93 -7.46
C ARG A 370 8.94 8.04 -7.38
N THR A 371 9.16 8.54 -6.17
CA THR A 371 10.20 9.53 -5.86
C THR A 371 11.52 8.84 -5.49
N HIS A 372 12.64 9.56 -5.46
CA HIS A 372 13.91 8.99 -4.99
C HIS A 372 13.83 8.64 -3.50
N ALA A 373 13.20 9.49 -2.68
CA ALA A 373 12.96 9.20 -1.26
C ALA A 373 12.15 7.90 -1.07
N SER A 374 11.10 7.69 -1.88
CA SER A 374 10.29 6.47 -1.83
C SER A 374 11.05 5.23 -2.28
N GLU A 375 11.91 5.33 -3.30
CA GLU A 375 12.77 4.22 -3.69
C GLU A 375 13.71 3.80 -2.54
N LEU A 376 14.40 4.76 -1.92
CA LEU A 376 15.27 4.47 -0.78
C LEU A 376 14.50 3.83 0.37
N PHE A 377 13.34 4.39 0.71
CA PHE A 377 12.48 3.84 1.76
C PHE A 377 12.06 2.40 1.44
N GLN A 378 11.49 2.17 0.25
CA GLN A 378 10.91 0.88 -0.11
C GLN A 378 11.98 -0.21 -0.21
N VAL A 379 13.12 0.07 -0.86
CA VAL A 379 14.24 -0.89 -0.96
C VAL A 379 14.82 -1.20 0.42
N ALA A 380 14.96 -0.20 1.29
CA ALA A 380 15.42 -0.38 2.67
C ALA A 380 14.47 -1.27 3.48
N ALA A 381 13.17 -0.97 3.43
CA ALA A 381 12.15 -1.72 4.13
C ALA A 381 12.06 -3.19 3.69
N ILE A 382 12.14 -3.46 2.38
CA ILE A 382 12.16 -4.84 1.85
C ILE A 382 13.42 -5.58 2.31
N ASN A 383 14.58 -4.95 2.19
CA ASN A 383 15.84 -5.61 2.57
C ASN A 383 15.96 -5.81 4.08
N LEU A 384 15.34 -4.95 4.89
CA LEU A 384 15.26 -5.14 6.33
C LEU A 384 14.49 -6.41 6.70
N PHE A 385 13.38 -6.66 6.02
CA PHE A 385 12.63 -7.91 6.17
C PHE A 385 13.49 -9.12 5.82
N TYR A 386 14.14 -9.10 4.66
CA TYR A 386 14.98 -10.23 4.24
C TYR A 386 16.23 -10.43 5.09
N ASP A 387 16.77 -9.38 5.69
CA ASP A 387 17.87 -9.48 6.66
C ASP A 387 17.46 -10.28 7.90
N ARG A 388 16.24 -10.08 8.40
CA ARG A 388 15.67 -10.81 9.54
C ARG A 388 15.34 -12.26 9.17
N GLU A 389 14.78 -12.49 7.99
CA GLU A 389 14.48 -13.82 7.45
C GLU A 389 15.75 -14.68 7.33
N ARG A 390 16.88 -14.06 6.99
CA ARG A 390 18.19 -14.73 6.96
C ARG A 390 18.64 -15.19 8.33
N ASP A 391 18.42 -14.40 9.38
CA ASP A 391 18.84 -14.73 10.74
C ASP A 391 18.04 -15.90 11.33
N VAL A 392 16.79 -16.08 10.91
CA VAL A 392 15.98 -17.28 11.23
C VAL A 392 16.19 -18.44 10.24
N GLY A 393 17.08 -18.27 9.26
CA GLY A 393 17.45 -19.31 8.30
C GLY A 393 16.39 -19.64 7.25
N SER A 394 15.41 -18.77 7.02
CA SER A 394 14.33 -19.04 6.05
C SER A 394 14.77 -18.82 4.61
N THR A 395 15.49 -17.73 4.33
CA THR A 395 15.98 -17.33 3.01
C THR A 395 17.27 -16.51 3.14
N ASN A 396 18.05 -16.38 2.06
CA ASN A 396 19.17 -15.43 2.02
C ASN A 396 18.97 -14.52 0.81
N TYR A 397 17.87 -13.78 0.82
CA TYR A 397 17.48 -12.94 -0.31
C TYR A 397 17.90 -11.48 -0.13
N ARG A 398 18.06 -10.78 -1.24
CA ARG A 398 18.24 -9.34 -1.29
C ARG A 398 17.42 -8.77 -2.44
N TYR A 399 16.66 -7.73 -2.16
CA TYR A 399 15.94 -6.97 -3.15
C TYR A 399 16.82 -5.82 -3.67
N GLU A 400 16.86 -5.66 -4.99
CA GLU A 400 17.58 -4.59 -5.66
C GLU A 400 16.67 -3.94 -6.70
N GLN A 401 16.82 -2.62 -6.85
CA GLN A 401 16.30 -1.87 -7.99
C GLN A 401 17.49 -1.55 -8.91
N ARG A 402 17.29 -1.68 -10.22
CA ARG A 402 18.27 -1.36 -11.26
C ARG A 402 17.59 -0.61 -12.41
N GLU A 403 18.38 -0.16 -13.36
CA GLU A 403 17.86 0.34 -14.64
C GLU A 403 17.13 -0.77 -15.42
N PRO A 404 15.92 -0.51 -15.93
CA PRO A 404 15.24 -1.38 -16.87
C PRO A 404 16.12 -1.74 -18.07
N THR A 405 16.19 -3.03 -18.41
CA THR A 405 16.97 -3.52 -19.55
C THR A 405 16.17 -3.61 -20.85
N GLY A 406 14.84 -3.44 -20.78
CA GLY A 406 13.96 -3.46 -21.95
C GLY A 406 12.48 -3.31 -21.60
N PRO A 407 11.58 -3.35 -22.61
CA PRO A 407 10.14 -3.26 -22.39
C PRO A 407 9.63 -4.37 -21.47
N GLY A 408 8.89 -4.00 -20.42
CA GLY A 408 8.34 -4.92 -19.43
C GLY A 408 9.28 -5.30 -18.29
N ASP A 409 10.54 -4.87 -18.33
CA ASP A 409 11.45 -4.93 -17.19
C ASP A 409 11.21 -3.71 -16.30
N THR A 410 10.77 -3.92 -15.06
CA THR A 410 10.56 -2.84 -14.07
C THR A 410 11.86 -2.46 -13.34
N GLY A 411 12.98 -3.13 -13.65
CA GLY A 411 14.26 -2.97 -12.97
C GLY A 411 14.34 -3.66 -11.60
N GLU A 412 13.25 -4.24 -11.11
CA GLU A 412 13.16 -4.91 -9.81
C GLU A 412 13.80 -6.30 -9.87
N ARG A 413 14.60 -6.66 -8.85
CA ARG A 413 15.27 -7.96 -8.76
C ARG A 413 15.23 -8.49 -7.34
N LEU A 414 14.78 -9.72 -7.17
CA LEU A 414 15.03 -10.49 -5.96
C LEU A 414 16.19 -11.46 -6.19
N LEU A 415 17.28 -11.29 -5.44
CA LEU A 415 18.52 -12.05 -5.59
C LEU A 415 18.68 -13.05 -4.45
N ASP A 416 19.07 -14.27 -4.77
CA ASP A 416 19.53 -15.29 -3.84
C ASP A 416 21.04 -15.15 -3.59
N MET A 417 21.37 -14.60 -2.43
CA MET A 417 22.73 -14.31 -1.97
C MET A 417 23.45 -15.55 -1.44
N SER A 418 22.78 -16.71 -1.32
CA SER A 418 23.43 -17.98 -0.97
C SER A 418 24.29 -18.52 -2.12
N LYS A 419 24.03 -18.08 -3.35
CA LYS A 419 24.75 -18.47 -4.57
C LYS A 419 25.97 -17.58 -4.80
N LYS A 420 26.98 -18.13 -5.50
CA LYS A 420 28.23 -17.43 -5.85
C LYS A 420 28.50 -17.58 -7.36
N PRO A 421 28.26 -16.54 -8.20
CA PRO A 421 27.71 -15.22 -7.83
C PRO A 421 26.24 -15.28 -7.39
N PRO A 422 25.71 -14.24 -6.72
CA PRO A 422 24.28 -14.13 -6.45
C PRO A 422 23.46 -14.31 -7.75
N ALA A 423 22.30 -14.95 -7.65
CA ALA A 423 21.45 -15.22 -8.81
C ALA A 423 20.02 -14.78 -8.55
N GLU A 424 19.31 -14.33 -9.58
CA GLU A 424 17.89 -13.98 -9.48
C GLU A 424 17.05 -15.17 -9.02
N VAL A 425 16.15 -14.92 -8.08
CA VAL A 425 15.11 -15.86 -7.65
C VAL A 425 14.16 -16.05 -8.84
N LEU A 426 13.79 -17.30 -9.14
CA LEU A 426 12.88 -17.60 -10.24
C LEU A 426 11.49 -17.92 -9.70
N LYS A 427 10.46 -17.40 -10.37
CA LYS A 427 9.06 -17.77 -10.22
C LYS A 427 8.84 -19.22 -10.71
N PRO A 428 7.69 -19.86 -10.39
CA PRO A 428 7.37 -21.21 -10.88
C PRO A 428 7.41 -21.38 -12.40
N ASP A 429 7.15 -20.30 -13.16
CA ASP A 429 7.20 -20.29 -14.62
C ASP A 429 8.63 -20.16 -15.20
N GLY A 430 9.64 -20.11 -14.31
CA GLY A 430 11.05 -19.99 -14.66
C GLY A 430 11.51 -18.57 -14.96
N LYS A 431 10.63 -17.56 -14.89
CA LYS A 431 11.03 -16.15 -15.05
C LYS A 431 11.61 -15.60 -13.74
N PRO A 432 12.46 -14.58 -13.81
CA PRO A 432 12.89 -13.85 -12.62
C PRO A 432 11.73 -13.33 -11.77
N ALA A 433 11.92 -13.31 -10.45
CA ALA A 433 11.08 -12.60 -9.51
C ALA A 433 11.38 -11.10 -9.61
N ASP A 434 10.42 -10.36 -10.14
CA ASP A 434 10.39 -8.91 -10.36
C ASP A 434 9.50 -8.21 -9.31
N SER A 435 9.37 -8.83 -8.13
CA SER A 435 8.57 -8.32 -7.01
C SER A 435 9.21 -8.74 -5.69
N PRO A 436 8.89 -8.06 -4.59
CA PRO A 436 9.52 -8.33 -3.31
C PRO A 436 9.02 -9.62 -2.66
N ASN A 437 8.01 -10.31 -3.21
CA ASN A 437 7.44 -11.56 -2.70
C ASN A 437 7.08 -11.52 -1.20
N LEU A 438 6.48 -10.41 -0.76
CA LEU A 438 6.00 -10.23 0.62
C LEU A 438 4.50 -10.50 0.72
N TYR A 439 4.09 -11.09 1.84
CA TYR A 439 2.69 -11.31 2.21
C TYR A 439 2.16 -10.19 3.12
N ALA A 440 0.85 -10.17 3.35
CA ALA A 440 0.20 -9.17 4.19
C ALA A 440 0.75 -9.15 5.63
N GLY A 441 1.04 -10.31 6.21
CA GLY A 441 1.66 -10.42 7.54
C GLY A 441 3.05 -9.80 7.63
N ASP A 442 3.85 -9.91 6.56
CA ASP A 442 5.23 -9.39 6.50
C ASP A 442 5.26 -7.85 6.60
N LEU A 443 4.18 -7.17 6.20
CA LEU A 443 4.08 -5.70 6.26
C LEU A 443 4.04 -5.18 7.68
N LEU A 444 3.44 -5.94 8.60
CA LEU A 444 3.45 -5.60 10.01
C LEU A 444 4.87 -5.76 10.58
N GLU A 445 5.59 -6.81 10.19
CA GLU A 445 6.97 -7.00 10.63
C GLU A 445 7.89 -5.87 10.15
N ILE A 446 7.69 -5.37 8.93
CA ILE A 446 8.40 -4.19 8.40
C ILE A 446 8.10 -2.94 9.22
N ASP A 447 6.81 -2.62 9.47
CA ASP A 447 6.41 -1.47 10.31
C ASP A 447 7.05 -1.54 11.71
N GLN A 448 7.07 -2.73 12.32
CA GLN A 448 7.67 -2.96 13.62
C GLN A 448 9.20 -2.87 13.60
N ALA A 449 9.85 -3.40 12.57
CA ALA A 449 11.29 -3.33 12.41
C ALA A 449 11.75 -1.88 12.25
N ILE A 450 11.04 -1.07 11.46
CA ILE A 450 11.39 0.34 11.27
C ILE A 450 11.15 1.16 12.54
N THR A 451 10.00 0.99 13.19
CA THR A 451 9.63 1.81 14.36
C THR A 451 10.21 1.32 15.69
N GLY A 452 10.73 0.09 15.74
CA GLY A 452 11.16 -0.55 16.99
C GLY A 452 10.01 -0.79 17.97
N ARG A 453 8.76 -0.76 17.51
CA ARG A 453 7.55 -0.80 18.35
C ARG A 453 6.57 -1.84 17.81
N TYR A 454 6.08 -2.70 18.68
CA TYR A 454 4.98 -3.61 18.34
C TYR A 454 3.66 -2.83 18.26
N LYS A 455 2.93 -3.01 17.16
CA LYS A 455 1.56 -2.51 16.99
C LYS A 455 0.70 -3.63 16.42
N ASP A 456 -0.35 -4.00 17.15
CA ASP A 456 -1.26 -5.05 16.69
C ASP A 456 -2.24 -4.52 15.61
N GLY A 457 -2.66 -5.41 14.72
CA GLY A 457 -3.85 -5.27 13.89
C GLY A 457 -3.80 -4.30 12.71
N ALA A 458 -2.67 -3.64 12.44
CA ALA A 458 -2.55 -2.60 11.40
C ALA A 458 -2.85 -3.08 9.97
N VAL A 459 -2.86 -4.39 9.74
CA VAL A 459 -3.16 -5.03 8.45
C VAL A 459 -4.43 -5.86 8.58
N ILE A 460 -5.43 -5.58 7.73
CA ILE A 460 -6.70 -6.29 7.66
C ILE A 460 -6.69 -7.20 6.43
N THR A 461 -7.11 -8.46 6.60
CA THR A 461 -7.26 -9.42 5.50
C THR A 461 -8.56 -10.19 5.62
N ASN A 462 -9.13 -10.61 4.49
CA ASN A 462 -10.32 -11.46 4.50
C ASN A 462 -9.95 -12.90 4.86
N GLU A 463 -10.78 -13.59 5.65
CA GLU A 463 -10.55 -14.98 6.03
C GLU A 463 -10.55 -15.96 4.84
N HIS A 464 -11.14 -15.56 3.72
CA HIS A 464 -11.20 -16.35 2.49
C HIS A 464 -9.84 -16.44 1.77
N TYR A 465 -8.90 -15.54 2.08
CA TYR A 465 -7.51 -15.75 1.67
C TYR A 465 -6.93 -16.89 2.51
N SER A 466 -6.40 -17.91 1.83
CA SER A 466 -5.80 -19.06 2.50
C SER A 466 -4.76 -18.59 3.51
N SER A 467 -4.92 -18.96 4.78
CA SER A 467 -3.92 -18.70 5.80
C SER A 467 -2.64 -19.44 5.41
N ASN A 468 -1.68 -18.73 4.82
CA ASN A 468 -0.30 -19.14 5.02
C ASN A 468 0.00 -18.96 6.53
N ASN A 469 1.01 -19.65 7.04
CA ASN A 469 1.42 -19.51 8.44
C ASN A 469 1.99 -18.12 8.78
N ARG A 470 1.93 -17.14 7.87
CA ARG A 470 2.44 -15.77 8.07
C ARG A 470 1.31 -14.77 8.34
N ASP A 471 0.07 -15.16 8.08
CA ASP A 471 -1.10 -14.33 8.27
C ASP A 471 -1.58 -14.21 9.73
N PHE A 472 -0.92 -14.89 10.69
CA PHE A 472 -1.32 -14.91 12.10
C PHE A 472 -1.40 -13.52 12.74
N TYR A 473 -0.63 -12.56 12.24
CA TYR A 473 -0.57 -11.20 12.78
C TYR A 473 -1.54 -10.22 12.10
N THR A 474 -2.38 -10.69 11.18
CA THR A 474 -3.34 -9.85 10.48
C THR A 474 -4.72 -9.90 11.15
N THR A 475 -5.44 -8.77 11.13
CA THR A 475 -6.84 -8.71 11.55
C THR A 475 -7.70 -9.40 10.49
N LYS A 476 -8.28 -10.56 10.84
CA LYS A 476 -9.19 -11.30 9.93
C LYS A 476 -10.61 -10.74 9.99
N ILE A 477 -11.26 -10.67 8.82
CA ILE A 477 -12.68 -10.30 8.66
C ILE A 477 -13.42 -11.36 7.84
N LYS A 478 -14.71 -11.53 8.13
CA LYS A 478 -15.60 -12.53 7.51
C LYS A 478 -16.87 -11.94 6.90
N SER A 479 -17.14 -10.67 7.21
CA SER A 479 -18.37 -9.99 6.83
C SER A 479 -18.15 -8.48 6.68
N PRO A 480 -19.05 -7.78 5.98
CA PRO A 480 -19.08 -6.32 5.94
C PRO A 480 -19.14 -5.71 7.34
N GLU A 481 -19.97 -6.26 8.24
CA GLU A 481 -20.15 -5.73 9.59
C GLU A 481 -18.88 -5.85 10.43
N GLU A 482 -18.14 -6.95 10.29
CA GLU A 482 -16.83 -7.09 10.93
C GLU A 482 -15.81 -6.10 10.38
N LEU A 483 -15.77 -5.90 9.04
CA LEU A 483 -14.92 -4.88 8.45
C LEU A 483 -15.22 -3.49 9.00
N GLU A 484 -16.50 -3.09 9.02
CA GLU A 484 -16.90 -1.81 9.60
C GLU A 484 -16.52 -1.70 11.08
N SER A 485 -16.80 -2.74 11.86
CA SER A 485 -16.48 -2.75 13.30
C SER A 485 -14.99 -2.58 13.54
N ARG A 486 -14.13 -3.20 12.74
CA ARG A 486 -12.67 -3.06 12.84
C ARG A 486 -12.22 -1.66 12.46
N LEU A 487 -12.74 -1.11 11.35
CA LEU A 487 -12.40 0.26 10.94
C LEU A 487 -12.86 1.30 11.97
N ALA A 488 -14.03 1.11 12.58
CA ALA A 488 -14.51 1.94 13.68
C ALA A 488 -13.60 1.85 14.91
N GLU A 489 -13.14 0.64 15.27
CA GLU A 489 -12.18 0.42 16.36
C GLU A 489 -10.85 1.14 16.09
N PHE A 490 -10.28 0.99 14.89
CA PHE A 490 -9.03 1.67 14.53
C PHE A 490 -9.16 3.19 14.51
N LYS A 491 -10.31 3.72 14.06
CA LYS A 491 -10.59 5.16 14.14
C LYS A 491 -10.68 5.63 15.59
N ALA A 492 -11.43 4.93 16.44
CA ALA A 492 -11.64 5.29 17.84
C ALA A 492 -10.34 5.22 18.68
N THR A 493 -9.45 4.29 18.34
CA THR A 493 -8.15 4.13 19.01
C THR A 493 -7.04 4.98 18.42
N GLY A 494 -7.35 5.82 17.43
CA GLY A 494 -6.35 6.66 16.77
C GLY A 494 -5.27 5.85 16.06
N ASN A 495 -5.62 4.71 15.47
CA ASN A 495 -4.72 3.74 14.82
C ASN A 495 -4.77 3.76 13.28
N MET A 496 -5.52 4.69 12.69
CA MET A 496 -5.53 4.96 11.24
C MET A 496 -4.19 5.57 10.75
N PRO A 497 -3.78 5.35 9.49
CA PRO A 497 -4.46 4.58 8.44
C PRO A 497 -4.25 3.08 8.64
N VAL A 498 -5.15 2.21 8.19
CA VAL A 498 -4.89 0.74 8.20
C VAL A 498 -4.62 0.22 6.79
N ILE A 499 -3.83 -0.85 6.69
CA ILE A 499 -3.55 -1.53 5.42
C ILE A 499 -4.64 -2.58 5.21
N LEU A 500 -5.30 -2.58 4.06
CA LEU A 500 -6.34 -3.54 3.70
C LEU A 500 -5.91 -4.36 2.48
N LEU A 501 -5.88 -5.68 2.63
CA LEU A 501 -5.72 -6.59 1.49
C LEU A 501 -7.01 -6.63 0.67
N VAL A 502 -6.87 -6.32 -0.61
CA VAL A 502 -7.94 -6.26 -1.59
C VAL A 502 -7.56 -7.03 -2.84
N ASN A 503 -8.55 -7.28 -3.68
CA ASN A 503 -8.40 -7.87 -4.99
C ASN A 503 -8.40 -6.75 -6.03
N SER A 504 -7.26 -6.53 -6.66
CA SER A 504 -7.07 -5.51 -7.71
C SER A 504 -7.91 -5.75 -8.96
N GLN A 505 -8.55 -6.90 -9.11
CA GLN A 505 -9.50 -7.12 -10.21
C GLN A 505 -10.88 -6.58 -9.88
N LEU A 506 -11.17 -6.24 -8.62
CA LEU A 506 -12.48 -5.80 -8.19
C LEU A 506 -12.55 -4.27 -8.10
N GLU A 507 -13.68 -3.75 -8.52
CA GLU A 507 -14.04 -2.36 -8.26
C GLU A 507 -14.41 -2.18 -6.78
N PRO A 508 -14.17 -1.01 -6.19
CA PRO A 508 -13.70 0.25 -6.80
C PRO A 508 -12.17 0.39 -6.91
N ILE A 509 -11.41 -0.63 -6.48
CA ILE A 509 -9.96 -0.53 -6.29
C ILE A 509 -9.29 -0.27 -7.63
N ASN A 510 -9.71 -1.01 -8.65
CA ASN A 510 -9.22 -0.83 -10.00
C ASN A 510 -10.31 -0.24 -10.91
N LEU A 511 -10.15 1.04 -11.27
CA LEU A 511 -10.98 1.70 -12.29
C LEU A 511 -10.30 1.75 -13.66
N ASP A 512 -8.99 1.54 -13.74
CA ASP A 512 -8.26 1.51 -15.01
C ASP A 512 -7.74 0.08 -15.28
N PRO A 513 -8.47 -0.72 -16.07
CA PRO A 513 -8.06 -2.09 -16.37
C PRO A 513 -6.72 -2.17 -17.10
N ASN A 514 -6.18 -1.06 -17.64
CA ASN A 514 -4.88 -1.02 -18.29
C ASN A 514 -3.72 -0.72 -17.33
N ARG A 515 -4.00 -0.25 -16.10
CA ARG A 515 -2.98 0.08 -15.09
C ARG A 515 -2.69 -1.07 -14.13
N ALA A 516 -3.68 -1.90 -13.82
CA ALA A 516 -3.42 -3.07 -12.99
C ALA A 516 -2.43 -3.98 -13.72
N SER A 517 -1.29 -4.29 -13.07
CA SER A 517 -0.38 -5.30 -13.57
C SER A 517 -1.23 -6.55 -13.83
N SER A 518 -1.15 -7.08 -15.05
CA SER A 518 -2.12 -8.02 -15.64
C SER A 518 -2.31 -9.32 -14.84
N ASP A 519 -1.56 -9.54 -13.76
CA ASP A 519 -1.43 -10.83 -13.09
C ASP A 519 -1.67 -10.83 -11.56
N SER A 520 -1.83 -9.68 -10.88
CA SER A 520 -1.73 -9.65 -9.41
C SER A 520 -3.07 -9.53 -8.69
N GLY A 521 -3.96 -10.53 -8.81
CA GLY A 521 -5.28 -10.54 -8.14
C GLY A 521 -5.29 -10.26 -6.61
N ALA A 522 -4.14 -10.13 -5.94
CA ALA A 522 -4.00 -9.57 -4.60
C ALA A 522 -3.24 -8.23 -4.64
N HIS A 523 -3.76 -7.22 -3.95
CA HIS A 523 -3.20 -5.87 -3.80
C HIS A 523 -3.47 -5.37 -2.39
N VAL A 524 -2.79 -4.32 -1.95
CA VAL A 524 -3.09 -3.67 -0.67
C VAL A 524 -3.31 -2.19 -0.87
N VAL A 525 -4.15 -1.59 -0.02
CA VAL A 525 -4.44 -0.16 -0.01
C VAL A 525 -4.42 0.38 1.43
N ASN A 526 -4.28 1.68 1.60
CA ASN A 526 -4.46 2.32 2.90
C ASN A 526 -5.90 2.82 3.04
N ILE A 527 -6.60 2.42 4.10
CA ILE A 527 -7.82 3.11 4.54
C ILE A 527 -7.37 4.24 5.46
N THR A 528 -7.42 5.48 4.97
CA THR A 528 -6.88 6.66 5.65
C THR A 528 -7.87 7.32 6.59
N ASP A 529 -9.16 7.16 6.32
CA ASP A 529 -10.22 7.65 7.20
C ASP A 529 -11.46 6.76 7.16
N TYR A 530 -12.20 6.79 8.26
CA TYR A 530 -13.50 6.15 8.43
C TYR A 530 -14.45 7.14 9.09
N LYS A 531 -15.61 7.33 8.46
CA LYS A 531 -16.69 8.17 8.99
C LYS A 531 -17.91 7.29 9.23
N PRO A 532 -18.30 7.07 10.50
CA PRO A 532 -19.50 6.29 10.80
C PRO A 532 -20.75 7.00 10.26
N GLY A 533 -21.74 6.22 9.85
CA GLY A 533 -23.03 6.76 9.40
C GLY A 533 -23.87 5.72 8.67
N PRO A 534 -25.14 6.02 8.37
CA PRO A 534 -25.94 5.22 7.44
C PRO A 534 -26.03 5.95 6.06
N PRO A 535 -25.20 5.61 5.06
CA PRO A 535 -24.14 4.60 5.06
C PRO A 535 -22.79 5.12 5.61
N PRO A 536 -21.88 4.22 6.04
CA PRO A 536 -20.54 4.61 6.44
C PRO A 536 -19.73 5.03 5.22
N LYS A 537 -18.72 5.87 5.44
CA LYS A 537 -17.83 6.37 4.37
C LYS A 537 -16.38 6.05 4.69
N PHE A 538 -15.62 5.74 3.65
CA PHE A 538 -14.22 5.32 3.73
C PHE A 538 -13.39 6.19 2.79
N HIS A 539 -12.23 6.62 3.25
CA HIS A 539 -11.23 7.21 2.37
C HIS A 539 -10.17 6.14 2.08
N VAL A 540 -9.98 5.83 0.80
CA VAL A 540 -8.99 4.85 0.35
C VAL A 540 -7.90 5.56 -0.43
N ASP A 541 -6.67 5.35 -0.01
CA ASP A 541 -5.45 5.81 -0.67
C ASP A 541 -4.79 4.63 -1.37
N ASN A 542 -4.62 4.75 -2.69
CA ASN A 542 -4.18 3.68 -3.57
C ASN A 542 -2.86 4.08 -4.23
N GLN A 543 -1.90 3.16 -4.22
CA GLN A 543 -0.47 3.43 -4.49
C GLN A 543 -0.16 3.62 -5.99
N TRP A 544 -1.18 3.93 -6.80
CA TRP A 544 -1.13 4.10 -8.26
C TRP A 544 -1.44 5.54 -8.70
N GLY A 545 -1.21 6.52 -7.83
CA GLY A 545 -1.48 7.94 -8.06
C GLY A 545 -2.89 8.38 -7.69
N SER A 546 -3.04 9.69 -7.56
CA SER A 546 -4.25 10.37 -7.05
C SER A 546 -5.54 10.07 -7.80
N LEU A 547 -5.49 9.66 -9.07
CA LEU A 547 -6.68 9.24 -9.82
C LEU A 547 -7.21 7.86 -9.39
N SER A 548 -6.35 7.04 -8.78
CA SER A 548 -6.69 5.71 -8.27
C SER A 548 -7.27 5.77 -6.87
N ASP A 549 -7.07 6.90 -6.18
CA ASP A 549 -7.61 7.18 -4.86
C ASP A 549 -9.14 7.23 -4.84
N ARG A 550 -9.70 6.87 -3.68
CA ARG A 550 -11.11 7.08 -3.33
C ARG A 550 -11.18 7.90 -2.06
N LEU A 551 -10.54 9.07 -2.06
CA LEU A 551 -10.52 10.00 -0.92
C LEU A 551 -11.78 10.87 -0.83
N VAL A 552 -12.51 11.03 -1.94
CA VAL A 552 -13.69 11.91 -2.04
C VAL A 552 -14.98 11.17 -2.38
N GLU A 553 -14.88 9.93 -2.83
CA GLU A 553 -16.03 9.15 -3.28
C GLU A 553 -16.64 8.36 -2.13
N ASP A 554 -17.97 8.29 -2.09
CA ASP A 554 -18.73 7.49 -1.13
C ASP A 554 -18.60 6.00 -1.51
N LEU A 555 -17.48 5.38 -1.13
CA LEU A 555 -17.35 3.95 -1.23
C LEU A 555 -18.32 3.28 -0.25
N SER A 556 -19.20 2.40 -0.77
CA SER A 556 -20.06 1.60 0.09
C SER A 556 -19.27 0.53 0.82
N LEU A 557 -19.69 0.21 2.06
CA LEU A 557 -19.11 -0.88 2.85
C LEU A 557 -19.16 -2.22 2.10
N GLU A 558 -20.25 -2.46 1.37
CA GLU A 558 -20.43 -3.66 0.57
C GLU A 558 -19.44 -3.78 -0.57
N ASP A 559 -19.17 -2.69 -1.29
CA ASP A 559 -18.18 -2.69 -2.36
C ASP A 559 -16.76 -2.84 -1.80
N LEU A 560 -16.45 -2.15 -0.70
CA LEU A 560 -15.15 -2.30 -0.02
C LEU A 560 -14.94 -3.74 0.47
N TYR A 561 -15.94 -4.33 1.16
CA TYR A 561 -15.87 -5.72 1.62
C TYR A 561 -15.76 -6.69 0.44
N THR A 562 -16.55 -6.51 -0.62
CA THR A 562 -16.49 -7.35 -1.82
C THR A 562 -15.10 -7.29 -2.45
N ALA A 563 -14.46 -6.12 -2.47
CA ALA A 563 -13.09 -5.98 -2.93
C ALA A 563 -12.07 -6.77 -2.10
N THR A 564 -12.39 -7.18 -0.86
CA THR A 564 -11.51 -8.05 -0.05
C THR A 564 -11.66 -9.54 -0.36
N LEU A 565 -12.55 -9.94 -1.27
CA LEU A 565 -12.81 -11.35 -1.54
C LEU A 565 -11.96 -11.89 -2.71
N PRO A 566 -11.59 -13.18 -2.69
CA PRO A 566 -11.14 -13.88 -3.89
C PRO A 566 -12.18 -13.75 -5.01
N THR A 567 -11.73 -13.74 -6.26
CA THR A 567 -12.61 -13.44 -7.42
C THR A 567 -13.85 -14.34 -7.50
N GLY A 568 -13.72 -15.65 -7.24
CA GLY A 568 -14.86 -16.58 -7.26
C GLY A 568 -15.91 -16.26 -6.19
N ASP A 569 -15.47 -15.89 -4.99
CA ASP A 569 -16.35 -15.54 -3.87
C ASP A 569 -17.00 -14.18 -4.10
N ALA A 570 -16.27 -13.22 -4.67
CA ALA A 570 -16.81 -11.94 -5.10
C ALA A 570 -17.92 -12.10 -6.16
N ILE A 571 -17.70 -12.94 -7.18
CA ILE A 571 -18.73 -13.27 -8.19
C ILE A 571 -19.96 -13.85 -7.51
N THR A 572 -19.79 -14.81 -6.60
CA THR A 572 -20.89 -15.45 -5.87
C THR A 572 -21.68 -14.44 -5.04
N ARG A 573 -20.98 -13.58 -4.29
CA ARG A 573 -21.61 -12.52 -3.47
C ARG A 573 -22.37 -11.53 -4.33
N MET A 574 -21.75 -11.03 -5.41
CA MET A 574 -22.39 -10.06 -6.31
C MET A 574 -23.60 -10.67 -7.02
N GLN A 575 -23.53 -11.93 -7.45
CA GLN A 575 -24.66 -12.64 -8.04
C GLN A 575 -25.83 -12.72 -7.06
N GLY A 576 -25.60 -13.13 -5.80
CA GLY A 576 -26.65 -13.19 -4.79
C GLY A 576 -27.31 -11.84 -4.52
N ARG A 577 -26.53 -10.75 -4.55
CA ARG A 577 -27.05 -9.37 -4.43
C ARG A 577 -27.87 -8.96 -5.66
N VAL A 578 -27.39 -9.24 -6.87
CA VAL A 578 -28.14 -9.00 -8.12
C VAL A 578 -29.48 -9.72 -8.12
N ASP A 579 -29.49 -10.99 -7.72
CA ASP A 579 -30.71 -11.79 -7.68
C ASP A 579 -31.69 -11.25 -6.64
N SER A 580 -31.22 -10.90 -5.44
CA SER A 580 -32.04 -10.25 -4.41
C SER A 580 -32.63 -8.92 -4.88
N ALA A 581 -31.84 -8.10 -5.57
CA ALA A 581 -32.28 -6.82 -6.12
C ALA A 581 -33.39 -7.01 -7.17
N ARG A 582 -33.21 -7.99 -8.08
CA ARG A 582 -34.22 -8.37 -9.08
C ARG A 582 -35.50 -8.90 -8.45
N GLU A 583 -35.41 -9.78 -7.45
CA GLU A 583 -36.56 -10.33 -6.73
C GLU A 583 -37.37 -9.26 -6.00
N SER A 584 -36.70 -8.23 -5.47
CA SER A 584 -37.35 -7.07 -4.83
C SER A 584 -37.95 -6.07 -5.81
N GLY A 585 -37.72 -6.23 -7.12
CA GLY A 585 -38.13 -5.28 -8.16
C GLY A 585 -37.28 -4.01 -8.22
N GLN A 586 -36.13 -3.98 -7.52
CA GLN A 586 -35.17 -2.87 -7.49
C GLN A 586 -33.87 -3.29 -8.18
N ALA A 587 -33.88 -3.37 -9.51
CA ALA A 587 -32.69 -3.77 -10.25
C ALA A 587 -31.52 -2.79 -10.01
N ASP A 588 -30.37 -3.32 -9.61
CA ASP A 588 -29.12 -2.56 -9.45
C ASP A 588 -28.26 -2.75 -10.70
N PHE A 589 -28.48 -1.90 -11.71
CA PHE A 589 -27.77 -1.99 -12.99
C PHE A 589 -26.26 -1.75 -12.86
N ALA A 590 -25.83 -0.97 -11.86
CA ALA A 590 -24.42 -0.76 -11.58
C ALA A 590 -23.76 -2.09 -11.16
N LEU A 591 -24.38 -2.78 -10.20
CA LEU A 591 -23.90 -4.07 -9.71
C LEU A 591 -23.98 -5.17 -10.77
N GLU A 592 -25.05 -5.19 -11.56
CA GLU A 592 -25.19 -6.12 -12.70
C GLU A 592 -24.06 -5.94 -13.72
N GLY A 593 -23.73 -4.69 -14.04
CA GLY A 593 -22.61 -4.35 -14.92
C GLY A 593 -21.26 -4.81 -14.39
N LYS A 594 -20.97 -4.52 -13.11
CA LYS A 594 -19.74 -4.97 -12.43
C LYS A 594 -19.59 -6.48 -12.48
N LEU A 595 -20.66 -7.20 -12.15
CA LEU A 595 -20.68 -8.66 -12.17
C LEU A 595 -20.40 -9.20 -13.57
N LEU A 596 -21.04 -8.63 -14.60
CA LEU A 596 -20.84 -9.03 -15.98
C LEU A 596 -19.39 -8.80 -16.45
N GLN A 597 -18.84 -7.60 -16.20
CA GLN A 597 -17.44 -7.28 -16.52
C GLN A 597 -16.45 -8.19 -15.80
N LEU A 598 -16.71 -8.52 -14.53
CA LEU A 598 -15.85 -9.44 -13.80
C LEU A 598 -15.91 -10.87 -14.40
N ARG A 599 -17.10 -11.37 -14.71
CA ARG A 599 -17.25 -12.70 -15.33
C ARG A 599 -16.60 -12.78 -16.70
N HIS A 600 -16.70 -11.72 -17.51
CA HIS A 600 -16.02 -11.62 -18.80
C HIS A 600 -14.49 -11.66 -18.65
N ARG A 601 -13.92 -10.86 -17.73
CA ARG A 601 -12.47 -10.90 -17.44
C ARG A 601 -11.97 -12.26 -16.94
N GLN A 602 -12.82 -13.03 -16.27
CA GLN A 602 -12.50 -14.40 -15.84
C GLN A 602 -12.73 -15.46 -16.93
N GLY A 603 -13.12 -15.06 -18.15
CA GLY A 603 -13.42 -15.98 -19.25
C GLY A 603 -14.68 -16.83 -19.01
N LEU A 604 -15.53 -16.46 -18.05
CA LEU A 604 -16.78 -17.14 -17.75
C LEU A 604 -17.92 -16.75 -18.70
N VAL A 605 -17.70 -15.68 -19.47
CA VAL A 605 -18.61 -15.12 -20.47
C VAL A 605 -17.77 -14.80 -21.71
N SER A 606 -18.21 -15.25 -22.89
CA SER A 606 -17.54 -14.94 -24.17
C SER A 606 -17.76 -13.49 -24.57
N ASP A 607 -16.96 -12.95 -25.50
CA ASP A 607 -17.15 -11.58 -26.01
C ASP A 607 -18.55 -11.34 -26.59
N GLU A 608 -19.10 -12.33 -27.32
CA GLU A 608 -20.46 -12.26 -27.88
C GLU A 608 -21.55 -12.24 -26.80
N GLN A 609 -21.40 -13.09 -25.78
CA GLN A 609 -22.33 -13.14 -24.66
C GLN A 609 -22.23 -11.86 -23.81
N PHE A 610 -21.01 -11.35 -23.59
CA PHE A 610 -20.77 -10.10 -22.90
C PHE A 610 -21.45 -8.93 -23.62
N ALA A 611 -21.28 -8.81 -24.94
CA ALA A 611 -21.95 -7.78 -25.72
C ALA A 611 -23.49 -7.88 -25.62
N THR A 612 -24.02 -9.10 -25.72
CA THR A 612 -25.46 -9.37 -25.63
C THR A 612 -26.03 -9.00 -24.25
N ASP A 613 -25.34 -9.37 -23.17
CA ASP A 613 -25.78 -9.11 -21.80
C ASP A 613 -25.62 -7.64 -21.42
N SER A 614 -24.54 -6.98 -21.85
CA SER A 614 -24.31 -5.54 -21.68
C SER A 614 -25.43 -4.76 -22.36
N ALA A 615 -25.74 -5.07 -23.63
CA ALA A 615 -26.86 -4.50 -24.35
C ALA A 615 -28.18 -4.67 -23.56
N SER A 616 -28.47 -5.87 -23.06
CA SER A 616 -29.67 -6.16 -22.26
C SER A 616 -29.75 -5.36 -20.95
N ILE A 617 -28.62 -5.13 -20.27
CA ILE A 617 -28.54 -4.29 -19.06
C ILE A 617 -28.86 -2.84 -19.41
N VAL A 618 -28.18 -2.27 -20.42
CA VAL A 618 -28.39 -0.87 -20.85
C VAL A 618 -29.85 -0.65 -21.27
N ASP A 619 -30.42 -1.59 -22.02
CA ASP A 619 -31.82 -1.56 -22.44
C ASP A 619 -32.82 -1.51 -21.27
N ARG A 620 -32.59 -2.31 -20.24
CA ARG A 620 -33.44 -2.31 -19.04
C ARG A 620 -33.23 -1.03 -18.23
N ALA A 621 -32.00 -0.55 -18.12
CA ALA A 621 -31.67 0.71 -17.46
C ALA A 621 -32.40 1.89 -18.12
N LEU A 622 -32.36 1.98 -19.45
CA LEU A 622 -33.09 2.99 -20.23
C LEU A 622 -34.60 2.93 -20.02
N ARG A 623 -35.19 1.72 -19.95
CA ARG A 623 -36.63 1.56 -19.72
C ARG A 623 -37.07 1.93 -18.30
N GLN A 624 -36.20 1.74 -17.31
CA GLN A 624 -36.48 2.07 -15.91
C GLN A 624 -36.13 3.51 -15.56
N ASN A 625 -35.22 4.15 -16.30
CA ASN A 625 -34.93 5.56 -16.16
C ASN A 625 -36.14 6.38 -16.56
N SER A 626 -36.76 7.03 -15.59
CA SER A 626 -37.90 7.91 -15.80
C SER A 626 -37.71 9.19 -15.00
N PRO A 627 -38.38 10.30 -15.36
CA PRO A 627 -38.35 11.51 -14.53
C PRO A 627 -38.79 11.29 -13.08
N ALA A 628 -39.60 10.25 -12.81
CA ALA A 628 -40.06 9.91 -11.46
C ALA A 628 -39.06 9.04 -10.68
N THR A 629 -38.19 8.32 -11.39
CA THR A 629 -37.17 7.41 -10.84
C THR A 629 -35.92 7.51 -11.71
N PRO A 630 -35.20 8.65 -11.67
CA PRO A 630 -33.97 8.78 -12.43
C PRO A 630 -32.95 7.80 -11.87
N LEU A 631 -32.14 7.20 -12.76
CA LEU A 631 -30.94 6.51 -12.31
C LEU A 631 -30.04 7.51 -11.58
N ASP A 632 -29.44 7.08 -10.48
CA ASP A 632 -28.44 7.90 -9.84
C ASP A 632 -27.20 8.01 -10.74
N ARG A 633 -26.39 9.05 -10.49
CA ARG A 633 -25.20 9.35 -11.30
C ARG A 633 -24.21 8.17 -11.35
N TYR A 634 -24.10 7.41 -10.27
CA TYR A 634 -23.19 6.26 -10.21
C TYR A 634 -23.67 5.15 -11.14
N ALA A 635 -24.94 4.77 -11.06
CA ALA A 635 -25.57 3.80 -11.94
C ALA A 635 -25.48 4.23 -13.41
N THR A 636 -25.75 5.49 -13.72
CA THR A 636 -25.58 6.06 -15.07
C THR A 636 -24.16 5.86 -15.59
N SER A 637 -23.13 6.26 -14.83
CA SER A 637 -21.73 6.11 -15.26
C SER A 637 -21.29 4.66 -15.48
N ARG A 638 -21.98 3.70 -14.85
CA ARG A 638 -21.69 2.27 -15.00
C ARG A 638 -22.36 1.70 -16.24
N VAL A 639 -23.61 2.08 -16.48
CA VAL A 639 -24.34 1.74 -17.71
C VAL A 639 -23.63 2.33 -18.93
N GLU A 640 -23.12 3.55 -18.81
CA GLU A 640 -22.33 4.23 -19.84
C GLU A 640 -21.05 3.45 -20.18
N ARG A 641 -20.29 3.03 -19.16
CA ARG A 641 -19.09 2.19 -19.35
C ARG A 641 -19.41 0.86 -20.03
N LEU A 642 -20.50 0.18 -19.65
CA LEU A 642 -20.92 -1.04 -20.34
C LEU A 642 -21.23 -0.78 -21.83
N ALA A 643 -21.88 0.35 -22.14
CA ALA A 643 -22.16 0.72 -23.52
C ALA A 643 -20.87 0.95 -24.31
N GLN A 644 -19.85 1.56 -23.71
CA GLN A 644 -18.54 1.78 -24.35
C GLN A 644 -17.75 0.48 -24.58
N ASP A 645 -18.02 -0.58 -23.82
CA ASP A 645 -17.36 -1.87 -23.98
C ASP A 645 -18.03 -2.75 -25.07
N LEU A 646 -19.11 -2.27 -25.70
CA LEU A 646 -19.75 -2.92 -26.85
C LEU A 646 -18.97 -2.70 -28.16
N PRO A 647 -19.22 -3.51 -29.22
CA PRO A 647 -18.72 -3.19 -30.55
C PRO A 647 -19.08 -1.76 -30.96
N THR A 648 -18.15 -1.03 -31.59
CA THR A 648 -18.23 0.42 -31.84
C THR A 648 -19.59 0.88 -32.37
N SER A 649 -20.17 0.15 -33.34
CA SER A 649 -21.49 0.50 -33.89
C SER A 649 -22.64 0.39 -32.88
N GLN A 650 -22.60 -0.61 -31.99
CA GLN A 650 -23.59 -0.79 -30.92
C GLN A 650 -23.38 0.23 -29.80
N ALA A 651 -22.13 0.50 -29.43
CA ALA A 651 -21.79 1.52 -28.45
C ALA A 651 -22.35 2.89 -28.86
N LEU A 652 -22.17 3.30 -30.12
CA LEU A 652 -22.72 4.55 -30.64
C LEU A 652 -24.25 4.61 -30.58
N ASP A 653 -24.95 3.53 -30.95
CA ASP A 653 -26.42 3.45 -30.83
C ASP A 653 -26.89 3.60 -29.37
N TYR A 654 -26.21 2.95 -28.44
CA TYR A 654 -26.57 3.07 -27.02
C TYR A 654 -26.27 4.44 -26.43
N LEU A 655 -25.14 5.07 -26.79
CA LEU A 655 -24.83 6.44 -26.36
C LEU A 655 -25.90 7.43 -26.86
N ASP A 656 -26.37 7.29 -28.10
CA ASP A 656 -27.46 8.11 -28.63
C ASP A 656 -28.76 7.92 -27.87
N ARG A 657 -29.12 6.67 -27.57
CA ARG A 657 -30.31 6.36 -26.78
C ARG A 657 -30.22 6.84 -25.34
N MET A 658 -29.03 6.79 -24.74
CA MET A 658 -28.76 7.33 -23.40
C MET A 658 -28.87 8.85 -23.38
N TYR A 659 -28.34 9.52 -24.39
CA TYR A 659 -28.46 10.96 -24.56
C TYR A 659 -29.92 11.38 -24.75
N ASP A 660 -30.67 10.71 -25.63
CA ASP A 660 -32.09 10.97 -25.87
C ASP A 660 -32.97 10.72 -24.63
N ALA A 661 -32.57 9.76 -23.78
CA ALA A 661 -33.22 9.48 -22.50
C ALA A 661 -32.83 10.45 -21.37
N GLY A 662 -31.92 11.40 -21.64
CA GLY A 662 -31.39 12.35 -20.65
C GLY A 662 -30.54 11.68 -19.56
N LEU A 663 -29.98 10.49 -19.83
CA LEU A 663 -29.04 9.83 -18.92
C LEU A 663 -27.67 10.48 -18.95
N ILE A 664 -27.20 10.84 -20.15
CA ILE A 664 -25.95 11.56 -20.36
C ILE A 664 -26.23 12.92 -20.97
N ASP A 665 -25.42 13.92 -20.61
CA ASP A 665 -25.50 15.25 -21.17
C ASP A 665 -24.53 15.41 -22.35
N ASP A 666 -24.58 16.59 -22.96
CA ASP A 666 -23.73 17.02 -24.06
C ASP A 666 -22.23 16.77 -23.81
N ILE A 667 -21.77 17.02 -22.58
CA ILE A 667 -20.36 16.92 -22.20
C ILE A 667 -19.96 15.46 -22.10
N ASN A 668 -20.77 14.63 -21.44
CA ASN A 668 -20.52 13.21 -21.29
C ASN A 668 -20.55 12.49 -22.65
N LEU A 669 -21.52 12.79 -23.52
CA LEU A 669 -21.57 12.20 -24.86
C LEU A 669 -20.30 12.51 -25.67
N VAL A 670 -19.85 13.77 -25.67
CA VAL A 670 -18.61 14.15 -26.36
C VAL A 670 -17.40 13.47 -25.72
N GLY A 671 -17.34 13.43 -24.38
CA GLY A 671 -16.29 12.74 -23.62
C GLY A 671 -16.19 11.25 -23.93
N ASP A 672 -17.33 10.58 -24.14
CA ASP A 672 -17.39 9.15 -24.44
C ASP A 672 -16.91 8.84 -25.85
N LEU A 673 -17.33 9.63 -26.84
CA LEU A 673 -16.83 9.53 -28.22
C LEU A 673 -15.31 9.71 -28.26
N ILE A 674 -14.81 10.68 -27.49
CA ILE A 674 -13.38 10.94 -27.30
C ILE A 674 -12.67 9.73 -26.68
N GLY A 675 -13.22 9.20 -25.59
CA GLY A 675 -12.69 8.04 -24.87
C GLY A 675 -12.61 6.80 -25.76
N MET A 676 -13.66 6.52 -26.52
CA MET A 676 -13.69 5.41 -27.50
C MET A 676 -12.62 5.57 -28.58
N ALA A 677 -12.49 6.76 -29.18
CA ALA A 677 -11.47 7.02 -30.20
C ALA A 677 -10.05 6.84 -29.64
N SER A 678 -9.81 7.33 -28.41
CA SER A 678 -8.53 7.19 -27.72
C SER A 678 -8.17 5.72 -27.43
N LYS A 679 -9.16 4.91 -26.98
CA LYS A 679 -8.99 3.46 -26.77
C LYS A 679 -8.57 2.75 -28.05
N ILE A 680 -9.23 3.05 -29.19
CA ILE A 680 -8.92 2.44 -30.49
C ILE A 680 -7.52 2.84 -30.97
N GLU A 681 -7.15 4.13 -30.89
CA GLU A 681 -5.82 4.60 -31.27
C GLU A 681 -4.72 4.01 -30.37
N THR A 682 -4.99 3.82 -29.08
CA THR A 682 -4.06 3.16 -28.16
C THR A 682 -3.87 1.69 -28.52
N ALA A 683 -4.96 0.95 -28.76
CA ALA A 683 -4.89 -0.44 -29.20
C ALA A 683 -4.11 -0.58 -30.53
N LYS A 684 -4.35 0.34 -31.48
CA LYS A 684 -3.63 0.41 -32.75
C LYS A 684 -2.13 0.67 -32.56
N LYS A 685 -1.74 1.59 -31.67
CA LYS A 685 -0.33 1.87 -31.34
C LYS A 685 0.36 0.69 -30.66
N LEU A 686 -0.30 0.07 -29.69
CA LEU A 686 0.22 -1.10 -28.96
C LEU A 686 0.48 -2.29 -29.89
N LYS A 687 -0.44 -2.54 -30.82
CA LYS A 687 -0.24 -3.58 -31.84
C LYS A 687 0.83 -3.18 -32.85
N GLY A 688 0.95 -1.89 -33.21
CA GLY A 688 1.97 -1.40 -34.13
C GLY A 688 2.00 -2.20 -35.43
N THR A 689 3.18 -2.68 -35.84
CA THR A 689 3.34 -3.53 -37.04
C THR A 689 2.89 -4.98 -36.86
N SER A 690 2.48 -5.39 -35.65
CA SER A 690 1.98 -6.74 -35.38
C SER A 690 0.47 -6.90 -35.65
N ALA A 691 -0.27 -5.80 -35.86
CA ALA A 691 -1.67 -5.86 -36.25
C ALA A 691 -1.83 -6.48 -37.65
N SER A 692 -2.71 -7.48 -37.76
CA SER A 692 -3.17 -8.01 -39.04
C SER A 692 -3.86 -6.93 -39.90
N GLU A 693 -3.90 -7.14 -41.22
CA GLU A 693 -4.60 -6.23 -42.13
C GLU A 693 -6.09 -6.09 -41.78
N SER A 694 -6.72 -7.17 -41.31
CA SER A 694 -8.09 -7.16 -40.80
C SER A 694 -8.24 -6.30 -39.53
N GLU A 695 -7.32 -6.39 -38.57
CA GLU A 695 -7.35 -5.54 -37.37
C GLU A 695 -7.16 -4.06 -37.73
N GLN A 696 -6.21 -3.75 -38.63
CA GLN A 696 -5.99 -2.37 -39.09
C GLN A 696 -7.21 -1.78 -39.81
N THR A 697 -7.90 -2.61 -40.61
CA THR A 697 -9.13 -2.23 -41.29
C THR A 697 -10.25 -1.98 -40.28
N ALA A 698 -10.40 -2.85 -39.27
CA ALA A 698 -11.37 -2.69 -38.20
C ALA A 698 -11.14 -1.39 -37.40
N PHE A 699 -9.90 -1.11 -36.98
CA PHE A 699 -9.58 0.14 -36.28
C PHE A 699 -9.92 1.38 -37.11
N SER A 700 -9.62 1.36 -38.41
CA SER A 700 -9.90 2.50 -39.30
C SER A 700 -11.40 2.69 -39.53
N HIS A 701 -12.14 1.60 -39.68
CA HIS A 701 -13.60 1.62 -39.80
C HIS A 701 -14.26 2.19 -38.53
N ASP A 702 -13.82 1.76 -37.36
CA ASP A 702 -14.42 2.20 -36.10
C ASP A 702 -14.12 3.68 -35.80
N LEU A 703 -12.92 4.17 -36.13
CA LEU A 703 -12.61 5.59 -36.06
C LEU A 703 -13.47 6.43 -37.03
N ASP A 704 -13.77 5.93 -38.24
CA ASP A 704 -14.67 6.60 -39.19
C ASP A 704 -16.11 6.67 -38.64
N LEU A 705 -16.61 5.61 -38.00
CA LEU A 705 -17.93 5.64 -37.35
C LEU A 705 -18.01 6.70 -36.25
N ILE A 706 -17.01 6.77 -35.37
CA ILE A 706 -16.97 7.75 -34.28
C ILE A 706 -16.87 9.17 -34.86
N ALA A 707 -16.02 9.38 -35.87
CA ALA A 707 -15.86 10.68 -36.52
C ALA A 707 -17.17 11.18 -37.14
N ARG A 708 -17.88 10.32 -37.89
CA ARG A 708 -19.19 10.67 -38.47
C ARG A 708 -20.23 11.01 -37.41
N ARG A 709 -20.19 10.33 -36.26
CA ARG A 709 -21.09 10.66 -35.15
C ARG A 709 -20.74 12.01 -34.53
N GLY A 710 -19.45 12.30 -34.34
CA GLY A 710 -18.98 13.61 -33.91
C GLY A 710 -19.42 14.73 -34.86
N GLU A 711 -19.33 14.50 -36.17
CA GLU A 711 -19.79 15.43 -37.20
C GLU A 711 -21.31 15.62 -37.25
N SER A 712 -22.10 14.68 -36.70
CA SER A 712 -23.56 14.82 -36.60
C SER A 712 -24.02 15.52 -35.32
N LEU A 713 -23.09 15.82 -34.39
CA LEU A 713 -23.42 16.54 -33.15
C LEU A 713 -23.99 17.95 -33.42
N PRO A 714 -24.85 18.45 -32.50
CA PRO A 714 -25.26 19.86 -32.45
C PRO A 714 -24.07 20.83 -32.50
N ALA A 715 -24.29 22.05 -32.98
CA ALA A 715 -23.21 22.98 -33.31
C ALA A 715 -22.35 23.40 -32.11
N ASP A 716 -22.95 23.49 -30.92
CA ASP A 716 -22.27 23.76 -29.65
C ASP A 716 -21.37 22.60 -29.21
N MET A 717 -21.88 21.37 -29.24
CA MET A 717 -21.07 20.16 -28.97
C MET A 717 -19.96 19.94 -29.99
N ARG A 718 -20.25 20.22 -31.27
CA ARG A 718 -19.27 20.07 -32.35
C ARG A 718 -18.03 20.92 -32.13
N ASN A 719 -18.16 22.10 -31.53
CA ASN A 719 -16.99 22.91 -31.20
C ASN A 719 -16.06 22.23 -30.18
N ILE A 720 -16.63 21.49 -29.22
CA ILE A 720 -15.89 20.72 -28.21
C ILE A 720 -15.19 19.53 -28.90
N TRP A 721 -15.93 18.82 -29.76
CA TRP A 721 -15.39 17.73 -30.59
C TRP A 721 -14.25 18.20 -31.51
N ASP A 722 -14.43 19.32 -32.21
CA ASP A 722 -13.42 19.90 -33.12
C ASP A 722 -12.18 20.40 -32.36
N ASP A 723 -12.34 20.93 -31.14
CA ASP A 723 -11.22 21.28 -30.27
C ASP A 723 -10.43 20.03 -29.85
N TYR A 724 -11.13 18.94 -29.51
CA TYR A 724 -10.49 17.65 -29.23
C TYR A 724 -9.71 17.14 -30.45
N LEU A 725 -10.34 17.06 -31.62
CA LEU A 725 -9.67 16.58 -32.84
C LEU A 725 -8.41 17.41 -33.14
N ARG A 726 -8.46 18.74 -32.98
CA ARG A 726 -7.29 19.62 -33.16
C ARG A 726 -6.15 19.32 -32.19
N ARG A 727 -6.46 18.99 -30.94
CA ARG A 727 -5.44 18.67 -29.92
C ARG A 727 -4.80 17.30 -30.15
N PHE A 728 -5.57 16.31 -30.60
CA PHE A 728 -5.13 14.91 -30.64
C PHE A 728 -4.70 14.41 -32.03
N ALA A 729 -5.26 14.94 -33.11
CA ALA A 729 -4.87 14.56 -34.47
C ALA A 729 -3.51 15.15 -34.86
N GLY A 730 -3.04 16.18 -34.15
CA GLY A 730 -1.90 17.00 -34.56
C GLY A 730 -2.27 17.89 -35.76
N PRO A 731 -1.47 18.94 -36.04
CA PRO A 731 -1.81 19.94 -37.06
C PRO A 731 -1.91 19.39 -38.50
N ASP A 732 -1.39 18.19 -38.76
CA ASP A 732 -1.26 17.60 -40.10
C ASP A 732 -2.26 16.46 -40.40
N LYS A 733 -3.22 16.17 -39.51
CA LYS A 733 -4.26 15.14 -39.74
C LYS A 733 -5.65 15.76 -39.65
N THR A 734 -6.00 16.54 -40.67
CA THR A 734 -7.38 16.92 -40.99
C THR A 734 -8.00 15.88 -41.90
#